data_AF-A0A1J3FG69-F1
#
_entry.id   AF-A0A1J3FG69-F1
#
_cell.length_a   1.000
_cell.length_b   1.000
_cell.length_c   1.000
_cell.angle_alpha   90.00
_cell.angle_beta   90.00
_cell.angle_gamma   90.00
#
_symmetry.space_group_name_H-M   'P 1'
#
loop_
_entity.id
_entity.type
_entity.pdbx_description
1 polymer ?
#
loop_
_entity_poly.entity_id
_entity_poly.type
_entity_poly.pdbx_seq_one_letter_code
_entity_poly.pdbx_strand_id
1 'polypeptide(L)'
;MERSAGMVAGSYRRNELVRIGRHDSDEGPKPLKNLNGHICQICGDDVGLTDTSIVFVACHECAFPLCRPCYEYERRDGTQCCPQCKTRFRRHNGSPRVEGDEEEDDVDDIENEFDYTQGNNEARRLPQRVEEFSSSSRHESQPISLLTHGHPVSGEILTPDTQSVQTTSGQLGPPDRNAALSPCIDPQLPVPVRIVDPSKDLNSYGLGNVDWKERIEGWKLKQEKNMIQMSGKIHEGKGGEIEGTGSNGEELQMDDDARLPMSRVIPIPSSRMTPYRIVIVLRLIILGVFLHYRVTHPVKDAYPLWLTSVICEIWFAFSWLLDQFPKWCPINRETFLDRLALRYDRDGEPSQLAPVDVFVSTVDPMKEPPLVTANTVLSILAVDYPVDKVACYVSDDGSAMLTFESLSETAEFARKWVPFCKKFNIEPRAPEFYFSQKIDYLKDKIQPSFVKERRAMKREYEEFKVRINILVAKAQKMPEDGWTMQDGTPWPGNNPRDHPGMIQVFLGHSGGLDTDGNELPRLIYVSREKRPGFQHHKKAGAMNALIRVSAVLTNGAYLLNVDCDHYFNNSKAVKEAMCFLMDPAIGKKCCYVQFPQRFDGIDLHDRYANRNIVFFDINLKGLDGIQGPVYVGTGCCFNRQALYGYDPVLTDEDLEPNIIVKSCFGSRKKRKSSKKQNDEQNRNIKRSDSNAPLFNMELEDIDEGVEGYEDEMSILASQKSLEKRFGQSPVFIAATFMEQGGLPPTTNPATLLKEAIHVISCGYEAKTEWGKEIGWIYGSVTEDILTGFKMHARGWISVYCVPPRPAFKGSAPINLSDRLNQVLRWALGSIEILLSRHCPIWYGYNGKLKLLERLAYVNTIVYPITSIPLLAYCMLPAFCLITNKFIIPEISNAASWCFILLFMSIYGTSLLELKWSGVGLDDWWRNEQFWVIGGTSAHLFAVFQGLLKVLAGIDTNFTVTSKATDEDGDFAELYIFKWTSLLIPPTTILLMNLVGIVLGVSYAVNSGYQSWGPLMGKLLFALWVVAHLYPFLKGLLGRQNRTPTIVIVWSVLLASIFSLLWVRINPFVPTIKPGNGQF
;
A
#
# COMPACT_ATOMS: atom_id res chain seq x y z
N MET A 1 -36.64 14.72 -45.00
CA MET A 1 -37.03 13.48 -45.69
C MET A 1 -36.20 12.37 -45.07
N GLU A 2 -36.82 11.50 -44.27
CA GLU A 2 -37.54 10.28 -44.71
C GLU A 2 -36.56 9.12 -45.00
N ARG A 3 -36.78 7.88 -44.55
CA ARG A 3 -37.96 7.22 -43.93
C ARG A 3 -37.42 6.13 -42.97
N SER A 4 -37.87 6.05 -41.70
CA SER A 4 -39.06 5.35 -41.18
C SER A 4 -38.91 3.82 -41.03
N ALA A 5 -39.67 3.24 -40.10
CA ALA A 5 -39.65 1.83 -39.66
C ALA A 5 -38.39 1.46 -38.84
N GLY A 6 -38.48 1.07 -37.56
CA GLY A 6 -39.66 0.75 -36.76
C GLY A 6 -40.07 -0.71 -36.91
N MET A 7 -39.61 -1.55 -35.98
CA MET A 7 -40.14 -2.91 -35.79
C MET A 7 -41.33 -2.86 -34.83
N VAL A 8 -42.45 -3.46 -35.24
CA VAL A 8 -43.56 -3.78 -34.34
C VAL A 8 -43.62 -5.30 -34.24
N ALA A 9 -43.37 -5.82 -33.04
CA ALA A 9 -43.63 -7.23 -32.73
C ALA A 9 -45.11 -7.39 -32.32
N GLY A 10 -45.91 -8.05 -33.14
CA GLY A 10 -47.28 -8.41 -32.80
C GLY A 10 -47.32 -9.69 -31.95
N SER A 11 -48.10 -9.68 -30.86
CA SER A 11 -48.37 -10.88 -30.06
C SER A 11 -49.77 -11.45 -30.33
N TYR A 12 -49.90 -12.75 -30.09
CA TYR A 12 -50.87 -13.66 -30.69
C TYR A 12 -52.33 -13.47 -30.19
N ARG A 13 -53.10 -12.52 -30.77
CA ARG A 13 -54.58 -12.49 -30.57
C ARG A 13 -55.47 -11.73 -31.59
N ARG A 14 -55.08 -11.63 -32.87
CA ARG A 14 -55.99 -11.44 -34.04
C ARG A 14 -55.21 -11.68 -35.34
N ASN A 15 -55.88 -12.24 -36.35
CA ASN A 15 -55.29 -12.45 -37.68
C ASN A 15 -55.48 -11.20 -38.54
N GLU A 16 -54.41 -10.51 -38.94
CA GLU A 16 -54.23 -9.87 -40.26
C GLU A 16 -52.87 -9.15 -40.36
N LEU A 17 -52.37 -8.97 -41.59
CA LEU A 17 -51.12 -8.29 -41.92
C LEU A 17 -51.31 -7.47 -43.20
N VAL A 18 -51.07 -6.15 -43.15
CA VAL A 18 -51.12 -5.26 -44.33
C VAL A 18 -49.95 -4.28 -44.29
N ARG A 19 -49.33 -4.03 -45.46
CA ARG A 19 -48.09 -3.24 -45.62
C ARG A 19 -48.03 -2.62 -47.02
N ILE A 20 -48.28 -1.31 -47.15
CA ILE A 20 -48.26 -0.56 -48.42
C ILE A 20 -47.65 0.84 -48.17
N GLY A 21 -47.07 1.48 -49.19
CA GLY A 21 -46.59 2.87 -49.10
C GLY A 21 -46.22 3.50 -50.45
N ARG A 22 -45.74 4.75 -50.40
CA ARG A 22 -45.28 5.63 -51.51
C ARG A 22 -46.36 6.13 -52.49
N HIS A 23 -46.50 7.46 -52.60
CA HIS A 23 -45.97 8.20 -53.76
C HIS A 23 -45.85 9.70 -53.46
N ASP A 24 -45.19 10.45 -54.34
CA ASP A 24 -44.70 11.82 -54.17
C ASP A 24 -45.40 12.82 -55.14
N SER A 25 -45.40 14.13 -54.84
CA SER A 25 -45.58 15.22 -55.85
C SER A 25 -45.20 16.62 -55.34
N ASP A 26 -44.05 17.10 -55.83
CA ASP A 26 -43.68 18.45 -56.31
C ASP A 26 -43.92 19.79 -55.55
N GLU A 27 -42.77 20.42 -55.27
CA GLU A 27 -42.38 21.83 -55.53
C GLU A 27 -43.10 23.06 -54.90
N GLY A 28 -42.55 23.50 -53.75
CA GLY A 28 -42.05 24.88 -53.58
C GLY A 28 -42.98 25.95 -52.98
N PRO A 29 -42.46 27.11 -52.50
CA PRO A 29 -41.06 27.58 -52.56
C PRO A 29 -40.30 27.58 -51.21
N LYS A 30 -39.03 28.02 -51.25
CA LYS A 30 -38.07 28.21 -50.12
C LYS A 30 -37.60 29.69 -50.09
N PRO A 31 -36.83 30.15 -49.08
CA PRO A 31 -36.88 29.88 -47.63
C PRO A 31 -36.78 31.19 -46.79
N LEU A 32 -36.85 31.10 -45.45
CA LEU A 32 -36.26 32.11 -44.54
C LEU A 32 -35.45 31.46 -43.40
N LYS A 33 -34.53 32.23 -42.81
CA LYS A 33 -33.28 31.74 -42.18
C LYS A 33 -33.39 31.41 -40.68
N ASN A 34 -32.53 30.47 -40.28
CA ASN A 34 -31.78 30.32 -39.01
C ASN A 34 -32.38 30.86 -37.69
N LEU A 35 -32.51 29.93 -36.72
CA LEU A 35 -32.16 30.18 -35.31
C LEU A 35 -31.21 29.06 -34.83
N ASN A 36 -30.37 29.35 -33.83
CA ASN A 36 -29.20 28.52 -33.50
C ASN A 36 -29.56 27.34 -32.59
N GLY A 37 -29.15 26.13 -32.99
CA GLY A 37 -28.97 25.03 -32.05
C GLY A 37 -27.71 25.28 -31.21
N HIS A 38 -27.86 25.33 -29.88
CA HIS A 38 -26.70 25.36 -28.98
C HIS A 38 -26.18 23.94 -28.80
N ILE A 39 -24.90 23.71 -29.07
CA ILE A 39 -24.26 22.41 -28.86
C ILE A 39 -23.72 22.32 -27.42
N CYS A 40 -23.95 21.18 -26.76
CA CYS A 40 -23.51 20.92 -25.40
C CYS A 40 -21.98 20.85 -25.32
N GLN A 41 -21.35 21.76 -24.57
CA GLN A 41 -19.89 21.86 -24.46
C GLN A 41 -19.24 20.69 -23.70
N ILE A 42 -20.04 19.80 -23.11
CA ILE A 42 -19.55 18.59 -22.42
C ILE A 42 -19.66 17.31 -23.26
N CYS A 43 -20.57 17.20 -24.23
CA CYS A 43 -20.71 15.96 -25.04
C CYS A 43 -20.68 16.18 -26.56
N GLY A 44 -20.92 17.39 -27.06
CA GLY A 44 -21.02 17.67 -28.49
C GLY A 44 -22.39 17.32 -29.12
N ASP A 45 -23.36 16.91 -28.31
CA ASP A 45 -24.75 16.67 -28.74
C ASP A 45 -25.58 17.97 -28.55
N ASP A 46 -26.72 18.10 -29.22
CA ASP A 46 -27.57 19.30 -29.10
C ASP A 46 -28.07 19.52 -27.65
N VAL A 47 -28.10 20.79 -27.23
CA VAL A 47 -28.82 21.22 -26.01
C VAL A 47 -30.31 21.19 -26.33
N GLY A 48 -30.91 20.02 -26.08
CA GLY A 48 -32.32 19.75 -26.35
C GLY A 48 -33.27 20.76 -25.71
N LEU A 49 -34.45 20.87 -26.31
CA LEU A 49 -35.53 21.71 -25.78
C LEU A 49 -36.13 21.07 -24.52
N THR A 50 -36.60 21.90 -23.60
CA THR A 50 -37.53 21.50 -22.53
C THR A 50 -38.89 21.13 -23.11
N ASP A 51 -39.73 20.50 -22.31
CA ASP A 51 -41.10 20.13 -22.67
C ASP A 51 -41.96 21.36 -23.07
N THR A 52 -41.56 22.54 -22.62
CA THR A 52 -42.10 23.87 -22.98
C THR A 52 -41.54 24.47 -24.28
N SER A 53 -40.76 23.70 -25.07
CA SER A 53 -40.13 24.13 -26.34
C SER A 53 -39.09 25.27 -26.22
N ILE A 54 -38.46 25.43 -25.04
CA ILE A 54 -37.40 26.42 -24.78
C ILE A 54 -36.05 25.69 -24.71
N VAL A 55 -34.94 26.31 -25.13
CA VAL A 55 -33.59 25.70 -24.99
C VAL A 55 -33.29 25.46 -23.51
N PHE A 56 -32.88 24.24 -23.15
CA PHE A 56 -32.57 23.88 -21.77
C PHE A 56 -31.33 24.65 -21.24
N VAL A 57 -31.49 25.41 -20.16
CA VAL A 57 -30.43 26.24 -19.57
C VAL A 57 -29.98 25.66 -18.22
N ALA A 58 -28.93 24.83 -18.26
CA ALA A 58 -28.39 24.14 -17.08
C ALA A 58 -27.91 25.04 -15.93
N CYS A 59 -27.36 26.22 -16.24
CA CYS A 59 -26.86 27.17 -15.24
C CYS A 59 -27.53 28.53 -15.41
N HIS A 60 -28.35 28.92 -14.44
CA HIS A 60 -29.08 30.18 -14.49
C HIS A 60 -28.20 31.45 -14.45
N GLU A 61 -26.95 31.37 -13.97
CA GLU A 61 -26.08 32.55 -13.84
C GLU A 61 -25.22 32.86 -15.08
N CYS A 62 -24.73 31.84 -15.79
CA CYS A 62 -23.85 32.03 -16.95
C CYS A 62 -24.35 31.37 -18.24
N ALA A 63 -25.53 30.73 -18.21
CA ALA A 63 -26.15 30.05 -19.34
C ALA A 63 -25.26 29.03 -20.08
N PHE A 64 -24.26 28.45 -19.40
CA PHE A 64 -23.28 27.54 -20.00
C PHE A 64 -23.97 26.35 -20.72
N PRO A 65 -23.82 26.22 -22.06
CA PRO A 65 -24.63 25.31 -22.85
C PRO A 65 -24.28 23.84 -22.58
N LEU A 66 -25.26 23.15 -21.99
CA LEU A 66 -25.20 21.81 -21.43
C LEU A 66 -26.53 21.12 -21.70
N CYS A 67 -26.55 19.93 -22.30
CA CYS A 67 -27.79 19.14 -22.40
C CYS A 67 -28.18 18.56 -21.02
N ARG A 68 -29.49 18.33 -20.79
CA ARG A 68 -30.02 17.81 -19.52
C ARG A 68 -29.24 16.59 -18.96
N PRO A 69 -28.90 15.54 -19.76
CA PRO A 69 -28.09 14.42 -19.27
C PRO A 69 -26.68 14.79 -18.78
N CYS A 70 -26.06 15.85 -19.30
CA CYS A 70 -24.75 16.32 -18.82
C CYS A 70 -24.85 17.15 -17.54
N TYR A 71 -25.92 17.94 -17.40
CA TYR A 71 -26.24 18.67 -16.17
C TYR A 71 -26.62 17.69 -15.03
N GLU A 72 -27.42 16.66 -15.30
CA GLU A 72 -27.78 15.63 -14.32
C GLU A 72 -26.56 14.79 -13.90
N TYR A 73 -25.66 14.49 -14.84
CA TYR A 73 -24.37 13.88 -14.52
C TYR A 73 -23.52 14.78 -13.60
N GLU A 74 -23.33 16.06 -13.92
CA GLU A 74 -22.52 16.93 -13.05
C GLU A 74 -23.16 17.16 -11.68
N ARG A 75 -24.49 17.13 -11.56
CA ARG A 75 -25.19 17.18 -10.26
C ARG A 75 -25.04 15.90 -9.43
N ARG A 76 -25.14 14.72 -10.05
CA ARG A 76 -25.12 13.43 -9.33
C ARG A 76 -23.73 12.86 -9.10
N ASP A 77 -22.90 12.86 -10.14
CA ASP A 77 -21.64 12.12 -10.24
C ASP A 77 -20.40 13.05 -10.36
N GLY A 78 -20.63 14.32 -10.71
CA GLY A 78 -19.57 15.29 -10.99
C GLY A 78 -19.33 16.28 -9.85
N THR A 79 -19.05 17.54 -10.21
CA THR A 79 -18.62 18.57 -9.26
C THR A 79 -19.76 19.29 -8.53
N GLN A 80 -21.02 18.95 -8.81
CA GLN A 80 -22.25 19.67 -8.46
C GLN A 80 -22.33 21.13 -8.96
N CYS A 81 -21.30 21.63 -9.65
CA CYS A 81 -21.12 23.05 -9.97
C CYS A 81 -20.90 23.27 -11.46
N CYS A 82 -21.29 24.44 -11.94
CA CYS A 82 -21.09 24.83 -13.33
C CYS A 82 -19.60 24.85 -13.68
N PRO A 83 -19.15 24.15 -14.74
CA PRO A 83 -17.75 24.13 -15.14
C PRO A 83 -17.14 25.52 -15.38
N GLN A 84 -17.94 26.46 -15.90
CA GLN A 84 -17.53 27.83 -16.25
C GLN A 84 -17.52 28.79 -15.04
N CYS A 85 -18.65 28.99 -14.36
CA CYS A 85 -18.76 29.99 -13.28
C CYS A 85 -18.55 29.43 -11.86
N LYS A 86 -18.44 28.10 -11.70
CA LYS A 86 -18.29 27.37 -10.43
C LYS A 86 -19.47 27.49 -9.44
N THR A 87 -20.54 28.19 -9.78
CA THR A 87 -21.80 28.19 -9.04
C THR A 87 -22.44 26.80 -9.01
N ARG A 88 -22.96 26.38 -7.85
CA ARG A 88 -23.69 25.11 -7.68
C ARG A 88 -24.95 25.06 -8.55
N PHE A 89 -25.22 23.91 -9.17
CA PHE A 89 -26.40 23.71 -10.01
C PHE A 89 -27.67 23.52 -9.17
N ARG A 90 -28.58 24.50 -9.19
CA ARG A 90 -29.95 24.38 -8.65
C ARG A 90 -30.70 23.22 -9.33
N ARG A 91 -31.65 22.60 -8.62
CA ARG A 91 -32.53 21.56 -9.16
C ARG A 91 -33.55 22.17 -10.15
N HIS A 92 -33.67 21.59 -11.33
CA HIS A 92 -34.81 21.78 -12.24
C HIS A 92 -35.89 20.71 -12.01
N ASN A 93 -37.16 21.05 -12.25
CA ASN A 93 -38.28 20.12 -12.19
C ASN A 93 -38.08 18.94 -13.17
N GLY A 94 -38.43 17.74 -12.71
CA GLY A 94 -38.19 16.47 -13.40
C GLY A 94 -36.81 15.85 -13.19
N SER A 95 -35.83 16.56 -12.62
CA SER A 95 -34.52 15.98 -12.28
C SER A 95 -34.49 15.41 -10.84
N PRO A 96 -33.75 14.31 -10.58
CA PRO A 96 -33.60 13.76 -9.24
C PRO A 96 -33.03 14.75 -8.22
N ARG A 97 -33.39 14.56 -6.93
CA ARG A 97 -32.69 15.19 -5.80
C ARG A 97 -31.30 14.58 -5.64
N VAL A 98 -30.34 15.38 -5.19
CA VAL A 98 -28.98 14.95 -4.82
C VAL A 98 -28.61 15.52 -3.45
N GLU A 99 -27.65 14.88 -2.77
CA GLU A 99 -27.12 15.26 -1.45
C GLU A 99 -26.85 16.78 -1.35
N GLY A 100 -27.55 17.43 -0.42
CA GLY A 100 -27.54 18.88 -0.19
C GLY A 100 -28.56 19.70 -1.01
N ASP A 101 -29.54 19.10 -1.68
CA ASP A 101 -30.75 19.78 -2.17
C ASP A 101 -31.75 19.99 -1.00
N GLU A 102 -31.50 20.95 -0.11
CA GLU A 102 -32.28 21.14 1.12
C GLU A 102 -32.70 22.61 1.38
N GLU A 103 -33.93 22.76 1.92
CA GLU A 103 -34.48 23.89 2.70
C GLU A 103 -34.62 25.30 2.05
N GLU A 104 -35.23 25.40 0.85
CA GLU A 104 -36.05 26.59 0.49
C GLU A 104 -37.44 26.18 -0.10
N ASP A 105 -38.48 26.84 0.43
CA ASP A 105 -39.91 26.90 0.07
C ASP A 105 -40.86 25.68 0.22
N ASP A 106 -41.93 25.92 1.01
CA ASP A 106 -43.13 25.07 1.18
C ASP A 106 -44.07 25.15 -0.04
N VAL A 107 -43.89 24.27 -1.04
CA VAL A 107 -44.90 24.04 -2.09
C VAL A 107 -45.03 22.54 -2.41
N ASP A 108 -46.26 22.02 -2.36
CA ASP A 108 -46.57 20.62 -2.65
C ASP A 108 -46.36 20.28 -4.15
N ASP A 109 -45.27 19.57 -4.46
CA ASP A 109 -44.99 19.00 -5.79
C ASP A 109 -45.01 17.44 -5.76
N ILE A 110 -45.67 16.87 -4.75
CA ILE A 110 -45.75 15.42 -4.47
C ILE A 110 -46.60 14.67 -5.51
N GLU A 111 -47.54 15.35 -6.18
CA GLU A 111 -48.50 14.72 -7.10
C GLU A 111 -47.89 14.19 -8.42
N ASN A 112 -46.63 14.52 -8.74
CA ASN A 112 -45.97 14.10 -10.00
C ASN A 112 -44.91 13.00 -9.85
N GLU A 113 -44.60 12.49 -8.65
CA GLU A 113 -43.53 11.49 -8.45
C GLU A 113 -44.04 10.02 -8.44
N PHE A 114 -45.37 9.80 -8.54
CA PHE A 114 -46.00 8.48 -8.42
C PHE A 114 -47.12 8.18 -9.44
N ASP A 115 -46.87 8.33 -10.74
CA ASP A 115 -47.76 7.77 -11.79
C ASP A 115 -47.13 6.55 -12.50
N TYR A 116 -47.05 5.43 -11.77
CA TYR A 116 -46.69 4.13 -12.31
C TYR A 116 -47.96 3.30 -12.56
N THR A 117 -48.29 3.08 -13.84
CA THR A 117 -49.54 2.41 -14.27
C THR A 117 -49.74 1.04 -13.62
N GLN A 118 -50.76 0.91 -12.76
CA GLN A 118 -51.09 -0.35 -12.08
C GLN A 118 -52.05 -1.21 -12.92
N GLY A 119 -51.70 -2.48 -13.14
CA GLY A 119 -52.44 -3.39 -14.04
C GLY A 119 -52.65 -4.81 -13.50
N ASN A 120 -53.68 -4.98 -12.66
CA ASN A 120 -54.26 -6.24 -12.17
C ASN A 120 -53.41 -7.19 -11.29
N ASN A 121 -53.87 -7.37 -10.03
CA ASN A 121 -54.53 -8.57 -9.48
C ASN A 121 -53.98 -9.99 -9.82
N GLU A 122 -53.96 -10.98 -8.92
CA GLU A 122 -54.75 -11.18 -7.67
C GLU A 122 -54.05 -12.19 -6.72
N ALA A 123 -54.27 -12.13 -5.38
CA ALA A 123 -54.52 -13.31 -4.49
C ALA A 123 -54.45 -13.04 -2.94
N ARG A 124 -55.59 -12.66 -2.34
CA ARG A 124 -56.16 -13.12 -1.03
C ARG A 124 -55.21 -13.84 -0.02
N ARG A 125 -55.07 -13.43 1.26
CA ARG A 125 -56.09 -13.52 2.35
C ARG A 125 -55.68 -12.77 3.65
N LEU A 126 -56.65 -12.20 4.36
CA LEU A 126 -56.61 -11.82 5.80
C LEU A 126 -57.29 -12.94 6.65
N PRO A 127 -57.19 -13.01 8.01
CA PRO A 127 -57.78 -12.04 8.99
C PRO A 127 -56.78 -11.50 10.05
N GLN A 128 -56.87 -10.28 10.59
CA GLN A 128 -57.90 -9.65 11.46
C GLN A 128 -57.83 -10.14 12.92
N ARG A 129 -57.40 -9.32 13.91
CA ARG A 129 -58.22 -8.44 14.81
C ARG A 129 -57.28 -7.79 15.88
N VAL A 130 -57.55 -6.66 16.56
CA VAL A 130 -58.52 -5.54 16.43
C VAL A 130 -58.18 -4.40 17.43
N GLU A 131 -58.63 -3.14 17.19
CA GLU A 131 -58.93 -1.99 18.11
C GLU A 131 -58.00 -1.63 19.33
N GLU A 132 -57.85 -0.40 19.86
CA GLU A 132 -58.20 0.99 19.48
C GLU A 132 -57.47 2.00 20.42
N PHE A 133 -57.77 3.31 20.26
CA PHE A 133 -57.57 4.44 21.18
C PHE A 133 -56.22 5.18 21.25
N SER A 134 -56.34 6.51 21.24
CA SER A 134 -55.27 7.51 21.40
C SER A 134 -55.51 8.38 22.64
N SER A 135 -54.44 8.76 23.34
CA SER A 135 -54.38 9.92 24.23
C SER A 135 -52.91 10.41 24.32
N SER A 136 -52.54 11.70 24.37
CA SER A 136 -53.06 12.88 25.10
C SER A 136 -52.87 12.76 26.63
N SER A 137 -52.35 13.74 27.38
CA SER A 137 -51.73 15.05 27.07
C SER A 137 -51.07 15.63 28.35
N ARG A 138 -50.76 16.95 28.39
CA ARG A 138 -50.03 17.75 29.43
C ARG A 138 -48.52 17.82 29.17
N HIS A 139 -47.91 18.96 28.82
CA HIS A 139 -48.33 20.37 28.82
C HIS A 139 -48.52 21.00 30.22
N GLU A 140 -47.58 21.88 30.58
CA GLU A 140 -47.76 22.97 31.54
C GLU A 140 -46.89 24.16 31.04
N SER A 141 -47.41 25.39 31.07
CA SER A 141 -46.83 26.54 30.35
C SER A 141 -47.55 27.85 30.68
N GLN A 142 -46.97 29.01 30.28
CA GLN A 142 -47.54 30.38 30.30
C GLN A 142 -47.49 31.12 31.68
N PRO A 143 -47.59 32.48 31.74
CA PRO A 143 -48.15 33.43 30.75
C PRO A 143 -47.31 34.66 30.32
N ILE A 144 -47.95 35.53 29.52
CA ILE A 144 -47.42 36.59 28.63
C ILE A 144 -48.10 37.95 28.93
N SER A 145 -47.45 39.10 28.67
CA SER A 145 -48.04 40.45 28.44
C SER A 145 -46.95 41.51 28.10
N LEU A 146 -47.17 42.68 27.48
CA LEU A 146 -48.09 43.16 26.43
C LEU A 146 -47.62 44.56 25.91
N LEU A 147 -48.22 45.10 24.83
CA LEU A 147 -48.18 46.45 24.18
C LEU A 147 -47.62 47.68 24.97
N THR A 148 -47.11 48.78 24.35
CA THR A 148 -47.88 49.84 23.62
C THR A 148 -46.98 50.92 22.93
N HIS A 149 -47.56 51.79 22.08
CA HIS A 149 -46.95 52.87 21.26
C HIS A 149 -46.23 54.05 21.96
N GLY A 150 -45.39 54.79 21.20
CA GLY A 150 -45.04 56.21 21.47
C GLY A 150 -44.19 56.90 20.38
N HIS A 151 -44.67 58.02 19.81
CA HIS A 151 -43.95 58.97 18.93
C HIS A 151 -44.35 60.40 19.39
N PRO A 152 -43.49 61.45 19.36
CA PRO A 152 -43.41 62.33 18.16
C PRO A 152 -42.15 63.23 17.93
N VAL A 153 -41.90 63.60 16.66
CA VAL A 153 -41.58 64.96 16.11
C VAL A 153 -40.19 65.69 16.25
N SER A 154 -39.65 66.06 15.06
CA SER A 154 -38.79 67.19 14.59
C SER A 154 -37.25 67.29 14.75
N GLY A 155 -36.60 67.83 13.69
CA GLY A 155 -35.14 68.03 13.45
C GLY A 155 -34.59 67.24 12.23
N GLU A 156 -34.20 67.74 11.03
CA GLU A 156 -33.96 69.09 10.42
C GLU A 156 -32.57 69.72 10.70
N ILE A 157 -31.77 70.35 9.80
CA ILE A 157 -31.75 70.67 8.33
C ILE A 157 -30.29 71.20 7.98
N LEU A 158 -29.66 71.25 6.78
CA LEU A 158 -29.70 70.52 5.48
C LEU A 158 -28.59 71.03 4.46
N THR A 159 -27.73 70.17 3.87
CA THR A 159 -26.84 70.40 2.65
C THR A 159 -25.80 71.57 2.68
N PRO A 160 -24.99 71.91 1.63
CA PRO A 160 -24.54 71.22 0.38
C PRO A 160 -23.00 71.26 0.03
N ASP A 161 -22.57 70.35 -0.86
CA ASP A 161 -21.66 70.45 -2.03
C ASP A 161 -20.25 71.15 -2.12
N THR A 162 -19.54 70.73 -3.18
CA THR A 162 -18.56 71.43 -4.08
C THR A 162 -17.02 71.29 -3.95
N GLN A 163 -16.44 70.73 -5.04
CA GLN A 163 -15.28 71.21 -5.84
C GLN A 163 -13.79 71.06 -5.41
N SER A 164 -13.11 70.09 -6.06
CA SER A 164 -12.07 70.34 -7.11
C SER A 164 -10.54 70.32 -6.82
N VAL A 165 -9.79 70.00 -7.91
CA VAL A 165 -8.39 70.37 -8.28
C VAL A 165 -7.17 69.88 -7.44
N GLN A 166 -6.57 68.77 -7.92
CA GLN A 166 -5.23 68.65 -8.57
C GLN A 166 -3.89 69.17 -7.95
N THR A 167 -2.81 68.46 -8.34
CA THR A 167 -1.40 68.89 -8.61
C THR A 167 -0.25 68.90 -7.55
N THR A 168 0.54 67.81 -7.56
CA THR A 168 2.03 67.72 -7.77
C THR A 168 3.11 68.00 -6.69
N SER A 169 4.27 67.32 -6.91
CA SER A 169 5.63 67.43 -6.30
C SER A 169 5.88 66.73 -4.94
N GLY A 170 7.04 66.08 -4.66
CA GLY A 170 8.03 65.43 -5.54
C GLY A 170 9.52 65.73 -5.27
N GLN A 171 10.31 64.78 -4.72
CA GLN A 171 11.80 64.80 -4.76
C GLN A 171 12.46 63.40 -4.49
N LEU A 172 13.80 63.35 -4.47
CA LEU A 172 14.66 62.15 -4.70
C LEU A 172 15.09 61.38 -3.43
N GLY A 173 15.61 60.15 -3.61
CA GLY A 173 16.23 59.29 -2.56
C GLY A 173 17.73 59.57 -2.33
N PRO A 174 18.64 58.58 -2.05
CA PRO A 174 18.56 57.15 -2.39
C PRO A 174 18.85 56.19 -1.18
N PRO A 175 19.71 55.13 -1.20
CA PRO A 175 19.18 53.76 -1.09
C PRO A 175 19.82 52.86 0.01
N ASP A 176 19.11 51.81 0.47
CA ASP A 176 19.79 50.58 0.93
C ASP A 176 18.92 49.31 0.85
N ARG A 177 19.58 48.17 1.03
CA ARG A 177 19.19 46.75 0.88
C ARG A 177 17.79 46.37 1.39
N ASN A 178 16.97 45.84 0.48
CA ASN A 178 15.84 44.95 0.80
C ASN A 178 16.20 43.49 0.52
N ALA A 179 16.11 42.63 1.54
CA ALA A 179 16.00 41.19 1.35
C ALA A 179 14.52 40.84 1.15
N ALA A 180 14.16 40.36 -0.05
CA ALA A 180 12.77 40.08 -0.40
C ALA A 180 12.28 38.78 0.27
N LEU A 181 11.54 38.92 1.38
CA LEU A 181 10.57 37.92 1.81
C LEU A 181 9.42 37.90 0.79
N SER A 182 9.12 36.75 0.20
CA SER A 182 7.90 36.58 -0.59
C SER A 182 6.67 36.74 0.31
N PRO A 183 5.67 37.56 -0.08
CA PRO A 183 4.39 37.59 0.64
C PRO A 183 3.71 36.22 0.56
N CYS A 184 3.17 35.75 1.68
CA CYS A 184 2.19 34.66 1.65
C CYS A 184 0.91 35.21 1.01
N ILE A 185 0.48 34.64 -0.12
CA ILE A 185 -0.81 34.97 -0.73
C ILE A 185 -1.85 34.06 -0.10
N ASP A 186 -2.79 34.66 0.63
CA ASP A 186 -3.95 33.97 1.17
C ASP A 186 -4.90 33.54 0.02
N PRO A 187 -5.24 32.24 -0.13
CA PRO A 187 -6.15 31.77 -1.16
C PRO A 187 -7.62 32.24 -1.02
N GLN A 188 -8.01 32.88 0.09
CA GLN A 188 -9.41 33.17 0.44
C GLN A 188 -9.99 34.47 -0.16
N LEU A 189 -9.19 35.31 -0.84
CA LEU A 189 -9.65 36.63 -1.32
C LEU A 189 -9.91 36.68 -2.83
N PRO A 190 -11.15 36.99 -3.28
CA PRO A 190 -11.48 37.12 -4.70
C PRO A 190 -10.96 38.43 -5.29
N VAL A 191 -10.37 38.36 -6.49
CA VAL A 191 -9.91 39.54 -7.26
C VAL A 191 -11.12 40.21 -7.95
N PRO A 192 -11.31 41.54 -7.83
CA PRO A 192 -12.47 42.21 -8.41
C PRO A 192 -12.38 42.30 -9.94
N VAL A 193 -13.34 41.68 -10.62
CA VAL A 193 -13.50 41.77 -12.09
C VAL A 193 -14.22 43.07 -12.45
N ARG A 194 -13.70 43.83 -13.43
CA ARG A 194 -14.41 45.00 -13.97
C ARG A 194 -15.52 44.57 -14.91
N ILE A 195 -16.71 45.12 -14.69
CA ILE A 195 -17.85 44.97 -15.60
C ILE A 195 -17.55 45.72 -16.92
N VAL A 196 -17.86 45.08 -18.04
CA VAL A 196 -17.80 45.68 -19.39
C VAL A 196 -19.23 45.84 -19.91
N ASP A 197 -19.50 46.99 -20.52
CA ASP A 197 -20.83 47.37 -21.02
C ASP A 197 -21.21 46.57 -22.29
N PRO A 198 -22.31 45.79 -22.29
CA PRO A 198 -22.74 45.01 -23.46
C PRO A 198 -23.15 45.82 -24.69
N SER A 199 -23.32 47.15 -24.57
CA SER A 199 -23.81 48.01 -25.65
C SER A 199 -22.75 48.48 -26.66
N LYS A 200 -21.47 48.13 -26.47
CA LYS A 200 -20.36 48.54 -27.35
C LYS A 200 -19.74 47.37 -28.12
N ASP A 201 -19.45 47.62 -29.40
CA ASP A 201 -18.80 46.64 -30.27
C ASP A 201 -17.41 46.25 -29.74
N LEU A 202 -17.16 44.93 -29.67
CA LEU A 202 -16.01 44.33 -29.02
C LEU A 202 -14.67 44.71 -29.68
N ASN A 203 -14.72 45.05 -30.98
CA ASN A 203 -13.58 45.55 -31.73
C ASN A 203 -12.97 46.84 -31.15
N SER A 204 -13.77 47.64 -30.41
CA SER A 204 -13.28 48.84 -29.71
C SER A 204 -12.34 48.54 -28.53
N TYR A 205 -12.30 47.30 -28.05
CA TYR A 205 -11.36 46.81 -27.03
C TYR A 205 -10.09 46.17 -27.61
N GLY A 206 -9.92 46.15 -28.94
CA GLY A 206 -8.67 45.74 -29.61
C GLY A 206 -8.31 44.26 -29.54
N LEU A 207 -9.21 43.38 -29.10
CA LEU A 207 -8.91 41.97 -28.78
C LEU A 207 -8.88 41.03 -30.01
N GLY A 208 -8.15 41.42 -31.06
CA GLY A 208 -8.02 40.67 -32.30
C GLY A 208 -6.82 39.73 -32.32
N ASN A 209 -7.05 38.42 -32.14
CA ASN A 209 -6.16 37.27 -32.47
C ASN A 209 -4.71 37.22 -31.96
N VAL A 210 -4.15 38.26 -31.33
CA VAL A 210 -2.76 38.25 -30.85
C VAL A 210 -2.60 37.43 -29.57
N ASP A 211 -3.41 37.67 -28.53
CA ASP A 211 -3.26 37.06 -27.20
C ASP A 211 -3.35 35.51 -27.20
N TRP A 212 -4.24 34.89 -27.99
CA TRP A 212 -4.26 33.42 -28.12
C TRP A 212 -2.97 32.88 -28.75
N LYS A 213 -2.41 33.63 -29.71
CA LYS A 213 -1.19 33.27 -30.44
C LYS A 213 0.04 33.53 -29.58
N GLU A 214 0.09 34.62 -28.82
CA GLU A 214 1.11 34.89 -27.80
C GLU A 214 1.06 33.92 -26.62
N ARG A 215 -0.11 33.37 -26.25
CA ARG A 215 -0.19 32.29 -25.27
C ARG A 215 0.32 30.96 -25.83
N ILE A 216 0.05 30.63 -27.09
CA ILE A 216 0.58 29.39 -27.71
C ILE A 216 2.07 29.51 -28.06
N GLU A 217 2.50 30.64 -28.62
CA GLU A 217 3.91 30.94 -28.86
C GLU A 217 4.66 31.13 -27.54
N GLY A 218 4.04 31.75 -26.53
CA GLY A 218 4.56 31.81 -25.17
C GLY A 218 4.63 30.45 -24.49
N TRP A 219 3.72 29.51 -24.77
CA TRP A 219 3.80 28.13 -24.27
C TRP A 219 4.87 27.33 -25.00
N LYS A 220 4.97 27.43 -26.34
CA LYS A 220 6.07 26.86 -27.13
C LYS A 220 7.42 27.40 -26.68
N LEU A 221 7.56 28.71 -26.53
CA LEU A 221 8.80 29.38 -26.11
C LEU A 221 9.10 29.14 -24.62
N LYS A 222 8.11 28.68 -23.83
CA LYS A 222 8.31 28.14 -22.46
C LYS A 222 8.64 26.64 -22.45
N GLN A 223 8.23 25.89 -23.46
CA GLN A 223 8.64 24.50 -23.70
C GLN A 223 10.09 24.45 -24.22
N GLU A 224 10.42 25.28 -25.22
CA GLU A 224 11.78 25.56 -25.67
C GLU A 224 12.63 26.12 -24.53
N LYS A 225 12.16 27.10 -23.75
CA LYS A 225 12.93 27.55 -22.57
C LYS A 225 13.08 26.46 -21.52
N ASN A 226 12.13 25.55 -21.33
CA ASN A 226 12.33 24.42 -20.41
C ASN A 226 13.37 23.41 -20.97
N MET A 227 13.48 23.23 -22.29
CA MET A 227 14.58 22.46 -22.91
C MET A 227 15.92 23.19 -22.78
N ILE A 228 15.99 24.46 -23.18
CA ILE A 228 17.22 25.29 -23.21
C ILE A 228 17.71 25.65 -21.80
N GLN A 229 16.81 25.77 -20.82
CA GLN A 229 17.18 25.97 -19.41
C GLN A 229 17.59 24.66 -18.71
N MET A 230 17.37 23.51 -19.35
CA MET A 230 17.96 22.22 -18.96
C MET A 230 19.41 22.09 -19.46
N SER A 231 19.72 22.60 -20.66
CA SER A 231 21.07 22.54 -21.26
C SER A 231 21.99 23.73 -20.90
N GLY A 232 21.45 24.87 -20.47
CA GLY A 232 22.21 26.11 -20.26
C GLY A 232 22.48 26.50 -18.80
N LYS A 233 23.42 25.84 -18.10
CA LYS A 233 24.00 26.39 -16.85
C LYS A 233 25.35 25.76 -16.45
N ILE A 234 26.28 26.61 -15.97
CA ILE A 234 27.69 26.33 -15.57
C ILE A 234 28.63 26.25 -16.80
N HIS A 235 29.65 27.09 -16.99
CA HIS A 235 30.19 28.19 -16.18
C HIS A 235 30.78 29.31 -17.08
N GLU A 236 30.67 30.59 -16.69
CA GLU A 236 31.44 31.67 -17.36
C GLU A 236 32.93 31.62 -16.98
N GLY A 237 33.84 31.89 -17.93
CA GLY A 237 35.28 31.72 -17.70
C GLY A 237 36.25 32.19 -18.78
N LYS A 238 36.20 33.48 -19.18
CA LYS A 238 37.24 34.22 -19.94
C LYS A 238 37.82 33.59 -21.24
N GLY A 239 37.24 33.98 -22.37
CA GLY A 239 37.93 34.68 -23.48
C GLY A 239 39.11 34.03 -24.22
N GLY A 240 38.86 33.69 -25.49
CA GLY A 240 39.89 33.42 -26.52
C GLY A 240 39.23 33.11 -27.86
N GLU A 241 39.52 33.88 -28.91
CA GLU A 241 38.92 33.72 -30.26
C GLU A 241 39.72 32.72 -31.11
N ILE A 242 39.08 31.62 -31.56
CA ILE A 242 39.44 30.87 -32.77
C ILE A 242 38.14 30.28 -33.37
N GLU A 243 37.89 30.48 -34.67
CA GLU A 243 36.79 29.84 -35.41
C GLU A 243 37.17 28.45 -35.93
N GLY A 244 36.24 27.48 -35.96
CA GLY A 244 36.46 26.21 -36.68
C GLY A 244 35.48 25.06 -36.43
N THR A 245 34.66 24.75 -37.43
CA THR A 245 34.03 23.42 -37.71
C THR A 245 33.25 22.68 -36.59
N GLY A 246 31.92 22.80 -36.65
CA GLY A 246 31.07 21.68 -37.11
C GLY A 246 30.79 20.48 -36.19
N SER A 247 29.60 20.50 -35.57
CA SER A 247 28.68 19.35 -35.44
C SER A 247 29.24 17.98 -35.02
N ASN A 248 29.72 17.85 -33.78
CA ASN A 248 29.80 16.58 -33.05
C ASN A 248 29.39 16.70 -31.56
N GLY A 249 28.99 17.89 -31.10
CA GLY A 249 28.86 18.20 -29.67
C GLY A 249 27.68 17.51 -28.98
N GLU A 250 26.48 17.56 -29.57
CA GLU A 250 25.25 17.05 -28.94
C GLU A 250 25.25 15.52 -28.83
N GLU A 251 25.80 14.82 -29.82
CA GLU A 251 25.91 13.36 -29.82
C GLU A 251 26.91 12.88 -28.76
N LEU A 252 28.09 13.52 -28.65
CA LEU A 252 29.06 13.27 -27.57
C LEU A 252 28.48 13.60 -26.18
N GLN A 253 27.68 14.66 -26.07
CA GLN A 253 27.06 15.07 -24.81
C GLN A 253 25.93 14.12 -24.38
N MET A 254 25.12 13.61 -25.32
CA MET A 254 24.19 12.53 -25.06
C MET A 254 24.90 11.25 -24.62
N ASP A 255 26.07 10.94 -25.20
CA ASP A 255 26.86 9.76 -24.87
C ASP A 255 27.48 9.85 -23.45
N ASP A 256 27.82 11.06 -22.98
CA ASP A 256 28.27 11.31 -21.60
C ASP A 256 27.11 11.39 -20.59
N ASP A 257 25.96 11.99 -20.92
CA ASP A 257 24.76 11.89 -20.07
C ASP A 257 24.27 10.44 -19.96
N ALA A 258 24.41 9.65 -21.04
CA ALA A 258 24.17 8.21 -21.05
C ALA A 258 25.23 7.41 -20.27
N ARG A 259 26.30 8.01 -19.75
CA ARG A 259 27.25 7.38 -18.79
C ARG A 259 26.93 7.69 -17.33
N LEU A 260 26.03 8.62 -17.04
CA LEU A 260 25.66 8.99 -15.66
C LEU A 260 24.93 7.84 -14.90
N PRO A 261 25.00 7.81 -13.55
CA PRO A 261 24.26 6.81 -12.77
C PRO A 261 22.74 7.04 -12.87
N MET A 262 21.99 5.94 -12.99
CA MET A 262 20.52 5.97 -13.14
C MET A 262 19.78 6.08 -11.80
N SER A 263 20.49 5.90 -10.69
CA SER A 263 19.99 6.15 -9.34
C SER A 263 21.03 6.87 -8.49
N ARG A 264 20.59 7.48 -7.38
CA ARG A 264 21.46 8.15 -6.41
C ARG A 264 21.07 7.79 -4.98
N VAL A 265 22.07 7.43 -4.17
CA VAL A 265 21.93 7.36 -2.71
C VAL A 265 22.03 8.77 -2.12
N ILE A 266 21.05 9.12 -1.30
CA ILE A 266 21.00 10.38 -0.55
C ILE A 266 21.16 10.07 0.93
N PRO A 267 22.32 10.39 1.55
CA PRO A 267 22.49 10.25 2.99
C PRO A 267 21.64 11.30 3.72
N ILE A 268 21.00 10.88 4.81
CA ILE A 268 20.23 11.81 5.64
C ILE A 268 21.19 12.86 6.26
N PRO A 269 20.86 14.16 6.25
CA PRO A 269 21.77 15.22 6.69
C PRO A 269 22.39 14.97 8.06
N SER A 270 23.72 15.16 8.15
CA SER A 270 24.50 14.93 9.38
C SER A 270 24.00 15.74 10.58
N SER A 271 23.37 16.89 10.34
CA SER A 271 22.72 17.72 11.37
C SER A 271 21.52 17.04 12.06
N ARG A 272 20.91 16.01 11.44
CA ARG A 272 19.91 15.13 12.06
C ARG A 272 20.53 13.83 12.57
N MET A 273 21.43 13.21 11.79
CA MET A 273 21.98 11.88 12.13
C MET A 273 23.01 11.88 13.26
N THR A 274 23.89 12.88 13.33
CA THR A 274 24.91 12.98 14.39
C THR A 274 24.29 13.08 15.80
N PRO A 275 23.32 13.98 16.09
CA PRO A 275 22.71 14.01 17.42
C PRO A 275 21.92 12.73 17.75
N TYR A 276 21.23 12.10 16.78
CA TYR A 276 20.53 10.83 16.99
C TYR A 276 21.51 9.72 17.44
N ARG A 277 22.64 9.55 16.73
CA ARG A 277 23.68 8.58 17.10
C ARG A 277 24.31 8.86 18.48
N ILE A 278 24.58 10.13 18.80
CA ILE A 278 25.10 10.52 20.13
C ILE A 278 24.10 10.18 21.24
N VAL A 279 22.81 10.47 21.04
CA VAL A 279 21.76 10.20 22.04
C VAL A 279 21.52 8.71 22.22
N ILE A 280 21.59 7.88 21.16
CA ILE A 280 21.53 6.41 21.29
C ILE A 280 22.69 5.87 22.13
N VAL A 281 23.93 6.32 21.86
CA VAL A 281 25.11 5.87 22.64
C VAL A 281 25.01 6.33 24.10
N LEU A 282 24.56 7.56 24.34
CA LEU A 282 24.31 8.06 25.69
C LEU A 282 23.22 7.25 26.42
N ARG A 283 22.10 6.92 25.73
CA ARG A 283 21.02 6.07 26.25
C ARG A 283 21.53 4.67 26.58
N LEU A 284 22.40 4.08 25.76
CA LEU A 284 23.03 2.78 26.04
C LEU A 284 23.89 2.81 27.31
N ILE A 285 24.67 3.88 27.52
CA ILE A 285 25.47 4.07 28.74
C ILE A 285 24.55 4.22 29.97
N ILE A 286 23.52 5.07 29.89
CA ILE A 286 22.54 5.27 30.97
C ILE A 286 21.82 3.96 31.31
N LEU A 287 21.42 3.19 30.30
CA LEU A 287 20.77 1.88 30.45
C LEU A 287 21.69 0.85 31.12
N GLY A 288 22.98 0.85 30.78
CA GLY A 288 23.98 0.00 31.45
C GLY A 288 24.14 0.33 32.94
N VAL A 289 24.24 1.62 33.27
CA VAL A 289 24.29 2.09 34.67
C VAL A 289 23.00 1.76 35.43
N PHE A 290 21.85 1.94 34.78
CA PHE A 290 20.53 1.61 35.33
C PHE A 290 20.42 0.12 35.67
N LEU A 291 20.74 -0.78 34.72
CA LEU A 291 20.68 -2.23 34.94
C LEU A 291 21.68 -2.69 36.02
N HIS A 292 22.89 -2.12 36.04
CA HIS A 292 23.86 -2.41 37.09
C HIS A 292 23.35 -1.99 38.48
N TYR A 293 22.72 -0.82 38.61
CA TYR A 293 22.05 -0.38 39.84
C TYR A 293 20.91 -1.34 40.24
N ARG A 294 20.05 -1.71 39.29
CA ARG A 294 18.91 -2.62 39.53
C ARG A 294 19.32 -4.00 40.02
N VAL A 295 20.38 -4.58 39.45
CA VAL A 295 20.94 -5.89 39.84
C VAL A 295 21.63 -5.82 41.21
N THR A 296 22.32 -4.73 41.53
CA THR A 296 23.04 -4.57 42.82
C THR A 296 22.14 -4.24 44.01
N HIS A 297 20.88 -3.82 43.79
CA HIS A 297 19.94 -3.40 44.84
C HIS A 297 18.67 -4.27 44.89
N PRO A 298 18.75 -5.53 45.36
CA PRO A 298 17.60 -6.44 45.44
C PRO A 298 16.62 -6.11 46.56
N VAL A 299 15.32 -6.07 46.23
CA VAL A 299 14.23 -5.90 47.21
C VAL A 299 13.95 -7.21 47.92
N LYS A 300 14.55 -7.42 49.10
CA LYS A 300 14.46 -8.67 49.87
C LYS A 300 13.02 -9.06 50.20
N ASP A 301 12.19 -8.10 50.62
CA ASP A 301 10.80 -8.33 51.01
C ASP A 301 9.88 -8.75 49.85
N ALA A 302 10.32 -8.54 48.61
CA ALA A 302 9.56 -8.78 47.39
C ALA A 302 10.39 -9.54 46.33
N TYR A 303 11.37 -10.35 46.77
CA TYR A 303 12.41 -10.91 45.89
C TYR A 303 11.90 -11.55 44.58
N PRO A 304 10.81 -12.35 44.55
CA PRO A 304 10.28 -12.88 43.28
C PRO A 304 9.75 -11.80 42.31
N LEU A 305 9.09 -10.75 42.82
CA LEU A 305 8.58 -9.64 42.00
C LEU A 305 9.75 -8.79 41.45
N TRP A 306 10.75 -8.52 42.29
CA TRP A 306 11.99 -7.85 41.87
C TRP A 306 12.72 -8.66 40.79
N LEU A 307 12.90 -9.97 41.00
CA LEU A 307 13.62 -10.86 40.08
C LEU A 307 12.93 -10.94 38.71
N THR A 308 11.60 -11.13 38.69
CA THR A 308 10.83 -11.11 37.44
C THR A 308 10.97 -9.78 36.71
N SER A 309 10.92 -8.64 37.43
CA SER A 309 11.09 -7.32 36.82
C SER A 309 12.48 -7.15 36.21
N VAL A 310 13.55 -7.47 36.94
CA VAL A 310 14.93 -7.35 36.46
C VAL A 310 15.21 -8.25 35.26
N ILE A 311 14.66 -9.47 35.23
CA ILE A 311 14.76 -10.36 34.06
C ILE A 311 14.05 -9.75 32.83
N CYS A 312 12.86 -9.16 33.01
CA CYS A 312 12.15 -8.48 31.92
C CYS A 312 12.89 -7.22 31.45
N GLU A 313 13.40 -6.39 32.37
CA GLU A 313 14.18 -5.20 32.08
C GLU A 313 15.45 -5.51 31.28
N ILE A 314 16.16 -6.59 31.63
CA ILE A 314 17.33 -7.07 30.87
C ILE A 314 16.92 -7.56 29.47
N TRP A 315 15.81 -8.30 29.34
CA TRP A 315 15.32 -8.76 28.04
C TRP A 315 14.93 -7.58 27.14
N PHE A 316 14.20 -6.59 27.65
CA PHE A 316 13.83 -5.41 26.86
C PHE A 316 15.05 -4.57 26.47
N ALA A 317 16.06 -4.46 27.34
CA ALA A 317 17.32 -3.81 27.00
C ALA A 317 18.04 -4.51 25.83
N PHE A 318 18.06 -5.84 25.81
CA PHE A 318 18.61 -6.64 24.71
C PHE A 318 17.78 -6.52 23.43
N SER A 319 16.45 -6.64 23.53
CA SER A 319 15.52 -6.50 22.39
C SER A 319 15.60 -5.09 21.77
N TRP A 320 15.72 -4.05 22.59
CA TRP A 320 15.95 -2.67 22.14
C TRP A 320 17.30 -2.50 21.43
N LEU A 321 18.36 -3.14 21.93
CA LEU A 321 19.68 -3.10 21.31
C LEU A 321 19.68 -3.73 19.91
N LEU A 322 19.01 -4.88 19.76
CA LEU A 322 18.83 -5.57 18.48
C LEU A 322 17.97 -4.77 17.49
N ASP A 323 16.99 -4.00 17.97
CA ASP A 323 16.12 -3.17 17.14
C ASP A 323 16.77 -1.86 16.66
N GLN A 324 17.60 -1.23 17.50
CA GLN A 324 18.17 0.08 17.21
C GLN A 324 19.46 0.03 16.39
N PHE A 325 20.30 -1.00 16.58
CA PHE A 325 21.56 -1.11 15.83
C PHE A 325 21.36 -1.20 14.30
N PRO A 326 20.34 -1.87 13.75
CA PRO A 326 19.99 -1.79 12.32
C PRO A 326 19.59 -0.38 11.84
N LYS A 327 19.14 0.51 12.73
CA LYS A 327 18.79 1.92 12.41
C LYS A 327 20.01 2.86 12.39
N TRP A 328 21.24 2.34 12.40
CA TRP A 328 22.44 3.16 12.55
C TRP A 328 22.81 3.98 11.30
N CYS A 329 22.53 3.47 10.09
CA CYS A 329 22.89 4.08 8.81
C CYS A 329 21.70 4.22 7.82
N PRO A 330 20.59 4.85 8.18
CA PRO A 330 19.47 5.05 7.26
C PRO A 330 19.85 5.94 6.07
N ILE A 331 19.38 5.54 4.89
CA ILE A 331 19.56 6.26 3.63
C ILE A 331 18.21 6.46 2.91
N ASN A 332 18.20 7.40 1.96
CA ASN A 332 17.16 7.52 0.96
C ASN A 332 17.76 7.24 -0.44
N ARG A 333 16.92 6.98 -1.43
CA ARG A 333 17.33 6.80 -2.84
C ARG A 333 16.42 7.58 -3.78
N GLU A 334 16.98 8.10 -4.86
CA GLU A 334 16.28 8.71 -5.99
C GLU A 334 16.60 7.94 -7.29
N THR A 335 15.63 7.90 -8.20
CA THR A 335 15.72 7.28 -9.53
C THR A 335 15.59 8.35 -10.63
N PHE A 336 16.34 8.19 -11.73
CA PHE A 336 16.34 9.12 -12.86
C PHE A 336 15.82 8.43 -14.12
N LEU A 337 14.49 8.39 -14.24
CA LEU A 337 13.79 7.70 -15.34
C LEU A 337 14.20 8.23 -16.72
N ASP A 338 14.51 9.52 -16.82
CA ASP A 338 14.93 10.16 -18.07
C ASP A 338 16.27 9.59 -18.58
N ARG A 339 17.19 9.24 -17.66
CA ARG A 339 18.47 8.58 -17.99
C ARG A 339 18.30 7.12 -18.39
N LEU A 340 17.33 6.43 -17.79
CA LEU A 340 16.98 5.06 -18.21
C LEU A 340 16.46 5.09 -19.66
N ALA A 341 15.61 6.06 -20.01
CA ALA A 341 15.10 6.22 -21.36
C ALA A 341 16.22 6.56 -22.36
N LEU A 342 17.04 7.58 -22.09
CA LEU A 342 18.17 7.97 -22.95
C LEU A 342 19.19 6.83 -23.20
N ARG A 343 19.29 5.85 -22.29
CA ARG A 343 20.19 4.69 -22.41
C ARG A 343 19.53 3.44 -23.05
N TYR A 344 18.26 3.16 -22.78
CA TYR A 344 17.62 1.88 -23.14
C TYR A 344 16.25 1.99 -23.83
N ASP A 345 15.62 3.16 -23.88
CA ASP A 345 14.25 3.39 -24.41
C ASP A 345 14.28 4.62 -25.34
N ARG A 346 15.19 4.60 -26.33
CA ARG A 346 15.47 5.72 -27.25
C ARG A 346 14.41 5.84 -28.34
N ASP A 347 13.88 7.05 -28.54
CA ASP A 347 12.91 7.34 -29.60
C ASP A 347 13.46 6.99 -30.99
N GLY A 348 12.78 6.10 -31.72
CA GLY A 348 13.15 5.65 -33.06
C GLY A 348 14.00 4.37 -33.12
N GLU A 349 14.53 3.89 -31.99
CA GLU A 349 15.22 2.60 -31.89
C GLU A 349 14.32 1.53 -31.23
N PRO A 350 14.55 0.22 -31.48
CA PRO A 350 13.85 -0.83 -30.74
C PRO A 350 14.27 -0.83 -29.26
N SER A 351 13.30 -0.78 -28.35
CA SER A 351 13.56 -0.69 -26.90
C SER A 351 14.43 -1.84 -26.39
N GLN A 352 15.54 -1.46 -25.76
CA GLN A 352 16.54 -2.31 -25.12
C GLN A 352 16.22 -2.58 -23.64
N LEU A 353 15.07 -2.10 -23.15
CA LEU A 353 14.58 -2.41 -21.80
C LEU A 353 14.42 -3.92 -21.59
N ALA A 354 14.85 -4.42 -20.44
CA ALA A 354 14.81 -5.84 -20.13
C ALA A 354 13.37 -6.35 -19.96
N PRO A 355 13.05 -7.60 -20.36
CA PRO A 355 11.74 -8.18 -20.16
C PRO A 355 11.45 -8.49 -18.68
N VAL A 356 10.23 -8.22 -18.24
CA VAL A 356 9.75 -8.36 -16.86
C VAL A 356 8.46 -9.17 -16.83
N ASP A 357 8.47 -10.33 -16.17
CA ASP A 357 7.24 -11.08 -15.91
C ASP A 357 6.67 -10.64 -14.55
N VAL A 358 5.36 -10.32 -14.52
CA VAL A 358 4.63 -9.92 -13.32
C VAL A 358 3.76 -11.08 -12.86
N PHE A 359 3.95 -11.53 -11.62
CA PHE A 359 3.28 -12.68 -11.03
C PHE A 359 2.21 -12.22 -10.03
N VAL A 360 1.00 -12.76 -10.18
CA VAL A 360 -0.13 -12.62 -9.25
C VAL A 360 -0.57 -14.00 -8.79
N SER A 361 -0.77 -14.20 -7.49
CA SER A 361 -1.31 -15.45 -6.93
C SER A 361 -2.68 -15.22 -6.30
N THR A 362 -3.66 -16.05 -6.63
CA THR A 362 -5.00 -16.10 -6.02
C THR A 362 -5.28 -17.51 -5.50
N VAL A 363 -5.99 -17.63 -4.37
CA VAL A 363 -6.19 -18.91 -3.66
C VAL A 363 -7.64 -19.39 -3.73
N ASP A 364 -8.60 -18.48 -3.57
CA ASP A 364 -10.03 -18.82 -3.52
C ASP A 364 -10.90 -17.58 -3.84
N PRO A 365 -11.65 -17.56 -4.95
CA PRO A 365 -12.45 -16.39 -5.33
C PRO A 365 -13.60 -16.09 -4.36
N MET A 366 -13.96 -17.00 -3.45
CA MET A 366 -14.92 -16.75 -2.36
C MET A 366 -14.30 -16.05 -1.14
N LYS A 367 -12.97 -15.88 -1.10
CA LYS A 367 -12.24 -15.14 -0.05
C LYS A 367 -11.52 -13.90 -0.58
N GLU A 368 -11.14 -13.94 -1.85
CA GLU A 368 -10.38 -12.95 -2.60
C GLU A 368 -11.23 -12.58 -3.84
N PRO A 369 -12.14 -11.58 -3.74
CA PRO A 369 -13.19 -11.39 -4.75
C PRO A 369 -12.64 -11.19 -6.18
N PRO A 370 -13.22 -11.83 -7.21
CA PRO A 370 -12.65 -11.78 -8.57
C PRO A 370 -12.48 -10.37 -9.13
N LEU A 371 -13.37 -9.44 -8.76
CA LEU A 371 -13.28 -8.03 -9.14
C LEU A 371 -12.01 -7.33 -8.62
N VAL A 372 -11.50 -7.74 -7.45
CA VAL A 372 -10.23 -7.21 -6.88
C VAL A 372 -9.05 -7.74 -7.68
N THR A 373 -9.01 -9.06 -7.93
CA THR A 373 -8.00 -9.70 -8.79
C THR A 373 -8.01 -9.11 -10.21
N ALA A 374 -9.18 -8.87 -10.78
CA ALA A 374 -9.35 -8.22 -12.08
C ALA A 374 -8.80 -6.78 -12.09
N ASN A 375 -9.10 -5.98 -11.06
CA ASN A 375 -8.56 -4.63 -10.91
C ASN A 375 -7.02 -4.62 -10.82
N THR A 376 -6.46 -5.57 -10.10
CA THR A 376 -5.00 -5.80 -10.02
C THR A 376 -4.42 -6.14 -11.40
N VAL A 377 -4.99 -7.12 -12.12
CA VAL A 377 -4.58 -7.51 -13.48
C VAL A 377 -4.68 -6.34 -14.47
N LEU A 378 -5.78 -5.58 -14.45
CA LEU A 378 -5.94 -4.39 -15.30
C LEU A 378 -4.89 -3.31 -15.01
N SER A 379 -4.50 -3.15 -13.74
CA SER A 379 -3.42 -2.22 -13.37
C SER A 379 -2.04 -2.66 -13.90
N ILE A 380 -1.80 -3.97 -14.01
CA ILE A 380 -0.58 -4.58 -14.56
C ILE A 380 -0.53 -4.43 -16.09
N LEU A 381 -1.62 -4.73 -16.78
CA LEU A 381 -1.68 -4.62 -18.26
C LEU A 381 -1.57 -3.16 -18.75
N ALA A 382 -1.88 -2.19 -17.87
CA ALA A 382 -1.85 -0.77 -18.17
C ALA A 382 -0.56 -0.02 -17.70
N VAL A 383 0.52 -0.71 -17.34
CA VAL A 383 1.80 -0.05 -16.92
C VAL A 383 2.48 0.75 -18.04
N ASP A 384 3.35 1.69 -17.66
CA ASP A 384 4.23 2.43 -18.57
C ASP A 384 5.52 1.62 -18.85
N TYR A 385 5.42 0.68 -19.79
CA TYR A 385 6.52 -0.15 -20.28
C TYR A 385 6.17 -0.68 -21.70
N PRO A 386 7.17 -1.07 -22.53
CA PRO A 386 6.93 -1.70 -23.83
C PRO A 386 6.12 -3.00 -23.72
N VAL A 387 5.19 -3.22 -24.65
CA VAL A 387 4.18 -4.30 -24.57
C VAL A 387 4.75 -5.69 -24.87
N ASP A 388 5.85 -5.77 -25.63
CA ASP A 388 6.61 -7.00 -25.88
C ASP A 388 7.46 -7.43 -24.68
N LYS A 389 7.76 -6.49 -23.76
CA LYS A 389 8.62 -6.70 -22.60
C LYS A 389 7.87 -7.02 -21.30
N VAL A 390 6.53 -6.92 -21.26
CA VAL A 390 5.72 -7.28 -20.08
C VAL A 390 4.83 -8.49 -20.34
N ALA A 391 4.82 -9.43 -19.40
CA ALA A 391 3.80 -10.47 -19.32
C ALA A 391 3.21 -10.56 -17.91
N CYS A 392 1.90 -10.69 -17.81
CA CYS A 392 1.16 -10.90 -16.57
C CYS A 392 0.81 -12.39 -16.43
N TYR A 393 1.31 -13.03 -15.38
CA TYR A 393 0.98 -14.39 -15.00
C TYR A 393 0.06 -14.39 -13.79
N VAL A 394 -1.09 -15.04 -13.91
CA VAL A 394 -2.04 -15.24 -12.80
C VAL A 394 -2.06 -16.71 -12.44
N SER A 395 -1.55 -17.05 -11.25
CA SER A 395 -1.66 -18.40 -10.70
C SER A 395 -2.91 -18.54 -9.86
N ASP A 396 -3.78 -19.45 -10.27
CA ASP A 396 -4.98 -19.85 -9.52
C ASP A 396 -4.73 -21.18 -8.81
N ASP A 397 -4.53 -21.09 -7.49
CA ASP A 397 -4.29 -22.24 -6.63
C ASP A 397 -5.61 -22.89 -6.15
N GLY A 398 -6.77 -22.34 -6.52
CA GLY A 398 -8.10 -22.91 -6.27
C GLY A 398 -8.70 -23.68 -7.46
N SER A 399 -8.09 -23.57 -8.65
CA SER A 399 -8.56 -24.14 -9.93
C SER A 399 -10.03 -23.84 -10.25
N ALA A 400 -10.49 -22.63 -9.92
CA ALA A 400 -11.91 -22.28 -9.90
C ALA A 400 -12.36 -21.68 -11.24
N MET A 401 -13.41 -22.24 -11.83
CA MET A 401 -13.97 -21.73 -13.11
C MET A 401 -14.41 -20.26 -13.01
N LEU A 402 -14.84 -19.78 -11.82
CA LEU A 402 -15.12 -18.36 -11.58
C LEU A 402 -13.91 -17.47 -11.83
N THR A 403 -12.72 -17.87 -11.38
CA THR A 403 -11.46 -17.15 -11.64
C THR A 403 -11.17 -17.10 -13.13
N PHE A 404 -11.37 -18.22 -13.83
CA PHE A 404 -11.12 -18.35 -15.27
C PHE A 404 -12.09 -17.50 -16.12
N GLU A 405 -13.41 -17.60 -15.89
CA GLU A 405 -14.41 -16.77 -16.59
C GLU A 405 -14.20 -15.28 -16.29
N SER A 406 -13.90 -14.92 -15.03
CA SER A 406 -13.58 -13.54 -14.65
C SER A 406 -12.34 -13.00 -15.35
N LEU A 407 -11.31 -13.82 -15.59
CA LEU A 407 -10.12 -13.41 -16.34
C LEU A 407 -10.41 -13.21 -17.83
N SER A 408 -11.31 -14.01 -18.41
CA SER A 408 -11.75 -13.84 -19.81
C SER A 408 -12.47 -12.51 -20.02
N GLU A 409 -13.44 -12.19 -19.16
CA GLU A 409 -14.11 -10.87 -19.13
C GLU A 409 -13.11 -9.72 -18.90
N THR A 410 -12.12 -9.92 -18.01
CA THR A 410 -11.08 -8.93 -17.74
C THR A 410 -10.20 -8.69 -18.96
N ALA A 411 -9.90 -9.73 -19.75
CA ALA A 411 -9.13 -9.60 -20.99
C ALA A 411 -9.90 -8.79 -22.05
N GLU A 412 -11.21 -8.98 -22.19
CA GLU A 412 -12.03 -8.16 -23.09
C GLU A 412 -12.09 -6.69 -22.65
N PHE A 413 -12.31 -6.43 -21.35
CA PHE A 413 -12.32 -5.06 -20.83
C PHE A 413 -10.94 -4.39 -20.94
N ALA A 414 -9.84 -5.12 -20.76
CA ALA A 414 -8.48 -4.61 -20.93
C ALA A 414 -8.23 -4.01 -22.32
N ARG A 415 -8.81 -4.59 -23.38
CA ARG A 415 -8.70 -4.10 -24.77
C ARG A 415 -9.32 -2.71 -24.98
N LYS A 416 -10.23 -2.28 -24.10
CA LYS A 416 -10.80 -0.92 -24.04
C LYS A 416 -10.06 -0.03 -23.02
N TRP A 417 -9.73 -0.59 -21.86
CA TRP A 417 -9.16 0.14 -20.72
C TRP A 417 -7.69 0.56 -20.91
N VAL A 418 -6.85 -0.33 -21.47
CA VAL A 418 -5.40 -0.09 -21.64
C VAL A 418 -5.09 1.07 -22.60
N PRO A 419 -5.66 1.17 -23.82
CA PRO A 419 -5.43 2.34 -24.69
C PRO A 419 -5.90 3.64 -24.03
N PHE A 420 -7.09 3.65 -23.40
CA PHE A 420 -7.59 4.80 -22.64
C PHE A 420 -6.62 5.22 -21.50
N CYS A 421 -6.08 4.26 -20.74
CA CYS A 421 -5.10 4.53 -19.69
C CYS A 421 -3.83 5.20 -20.21
N LYS A 422 -3.27 4.68 -21.30
CA LYS A 422 -2.02 5.18 -21.89
C LYS A 422 -2.23 6.53 -22.57
N LYS A 423 -3.27 6.67 -23.41
CA LYS A 423 -3.64 7.90 -24.14
C LYS A 423 -3.84 9.13 -23.26
N PHE A 424 -4.49 8.97 -22.10
CA PHE A 424 -4.77 10.08 -21.18
C PHE A 424 -3.85 10.15 -19.96
N ASN A 425 -2.89 9.22 -19.84
CA ASN A 425 -1.99 9.06 -18.70
C ASN A 425 -2.74 9.20 -17.36
N ILE A 426 -3.71 8.31 -17.11
CA ILE A 426 -4.51 8.31 -15.87
C ILE A 426 -3.76 7.56 -14.76
N GLU A 427 -4.02 7.89 -13.50
CA GLU A 427 -3.48 7.16 -12.36
C GLU A 427 -4.43 7.27 -11.15
N PRO A 428 -4.73 6.18 -10.41
CA PRO A 428 -4.16 4.84 -10.52
C PRO A 428 -4.61 4.09 -11.78
N ARG A 429 -3.99 2.93 -12.05
CA ARG A 429 -4.30 2.10 -13.24
C ARG A 429 -5.40 1.05 -13.00
N ALA A 430 -5.81 0.84 -11.74
CA ALA A 430 -6.97 0.03 -11.40
C ALA A 430 -8.27 0.86 -11.51
N PRO A 431 -9.28 0.44 -12.30
CA PRO A 431 -10.47 1.24 -12.58
C PRO A 431 -11.35 1.52 -11.36
N GLU A 432 -11.60 0.55 -10.47
CA GLU A 432 -12.41 0.75 -9.25
C GLU A 432 -11.83 1.89 -8.40
N PHE A 433 -10.52 1.78 -8.09
CA PHE A 433 -9.80 2.78 -7.30
C PHE A 433 -9.60 4.11 -8.02
N TYR A 434 -9.79 4.19 -9.34
CA TYR A 434 -9.77 5.44 -10.10
C TYR A 434 -11.16 6.11 -10.16
N PHE A 435 -12.23 5.35 -10.45
CA PHE A 435 -13.58 5.90 -10.58
C PHE A 435 -14.20 6.27 -9.22
N SER A 436 -13.83 5.58 -8.14
CA SER A 436 -14.29 5.88 -6.77
C SER A 436 -13.55 7.04 -6.08
N GLN A 437 -12.59 7.70 -6.75
CA GLN A 437 -11.92 8.88 -6.19
C GLN A 437 -12.76 10.15 -6.33
N LYS A 438 -13.18 10.73 -5.19
CA LYS A 438 -13.83 12.05 -5.08
C LYS A 438 -12.86 13.24 -5.30
N ILE A 439 -11.89 13.09 -6.20
CA ILE A 439 -10.88 14.11 -6.57
C ILE A 439 -11.28 14.73 -7.91
N ASP A 440 -10.98 16.02 -8.12
CA ASP A 440 -11.16 16.67 -9.42
C ASP A 440 -10.34 15.95 -10.51
N TYR A 441 -11.04 15.18 -11.33
CA TYR A 441 -10.50 14.37 -12.41
C TYR A 441 -10.19 15.16 -13.68
N LEU A 442 -10.61 16.43 -13.77
CA LEU A 442 -10.28 17.34 -14.88
C LEU A 442 -8.94 18.05 -14.64
N LYS A 443 -8.44 18.04 -13.41
CA LYS A 443 -7.18 18.66 -13.03
C LYS A 443 -6.02 18.14 -13.91
N ASP A 444 -5.26 19.08 -14.46
CA ASP A 444 -4.10 18.85 -15.34
C ASP A 444 -4.42 18.06 -16.65
N LYS A 445 -5.70 17.92 -17.04
CA LYS A 445 -6.12 17.26 -18.29
C LYS A 445 -6.45 18.27 -19.40
N ILE A 446 -5.59 18.29 -20.43
CA ILE A 446 -5.64 19.28 -21.52
C ILE A 446 -6.45 18.79 -22.75
N GLN A 447 -6.62 17.48 -22.93
CA GLN A 447 -7.29 16.94 -24.13
C GLN A 447 -8.82 17.13 -24.10
N PRO A 448 -9.44 17.74 -25.13
CA PRO A 448 -10.87 18.09 -25.11
C PRO A 448 -11.80 16.87 -25.16
N SER A 449 -11.39 15.76 -25.79
CA SER A 449 -12.23 14.55 -25.87
C SER A 449 -12.32 13.77 -24.54
N PHE A 450 -11.42 14.04 -23.58
CA PHE A 450 -11.31 13.30 -22.32
C PHE A 450 -12.65 13.24 -21.55
N VAL A 451 -13.42 14.33 -21.53
CA VAL A 451 -14.71 14.37 -20.81
C VAL A 451 -15.78 13.49 -21.47
N LYS A 452 -15.72 13.27 -22.80
CA LYS A 452 -16.60 12.34 -23.52
C LYS A 452 -16.12 10.90 -23.33
N GLU A 453 -14.84 10.65 -23.56
CA GLU A 453 -14.23 9.32 -23.47
C GLU A 453 -14.25 8.75 -22.04
N ARG A 454 -13.97 9.55 -20.99
CA ARG A 454 -14.04 9.11 -19.58
C ARG A 454 -15.44 8.63 -19.19
N ARG A 455 -16.51 9.27 -19.69
CA ARG A 455 -17.90 8.86 -19.38
C ARG A 455 -18.39 7.69 -20.23
N ALA A 456 -17.84 7.48 -21.43
CA ALA A 456 -18.01 6.21 -22.12
C ALA A 456 -17.34 5.09 -21.33
N MET A 457 -16.08 5.28 -20.93
CA MET A 457 -15.30 4.30 -20.19
C MET A 457 -15.85 4.00 -18.78
N LYS A 458 -16.47 4.98 -18.08
CA LYS A 458 -17.18 4.69 -16.82
C LYS A 458 -18.34 3.71 -17.05
N ARG A 459 -19.18 3.91 -18.07
CA ARG A 459 -20.32 3.00 -18.35
C ARG A 459 -19.84 1.60 -18.71
N GLU A 460 -18.84 1.50 -19.58
CA GLU A 460 -18.17 0.24 -19.93
C GLU A 460 -17.62 -0.49 -18.69
N TYR A 461 -17.10 0.25 -17.70
CA TYR A 461 -16.64 -0.31 -16.43
C TYR A 461 -17.79 -0.78 -15.51
N GLU A 462 -18.87 0.00 -15.36
CA GLU A 462 -20.04 -0.45 -14.58
C GLU A 462 -20.69 -1.69 -15.22
N GLU A 463 -20.79 -1.75 -16.55
CA GLU A 463 -21.29 -2.92 -17.29
C GLU A 463 -20.37 -4.14 -17.09
N PHE A 464 -19.05 -3.96 -17.10
CA PHE A 464 -18.08 -5.01 -16.75
C PHE A 464 -18.27 -5.49 -15.30
N LYS A 465 -18.39 -4.57 -14.34
CA LYS A 465 -18.64 -4.87 -12.91
C LYS A 465 -19.93 -5.68 -12.72
N VAL A 466 -21.00 -5.34 -13.45
CA VAL A 466 -22.25 -6.12 -13.47
C VAL A 466 -22.03 -7.52 -14.04
N ARG A 467 -21.28 -7.70 -15.14
CA ARG A 467 -20.98 -9.03 -15.69
C ARG A 467 -20.17 -9.90 -14.73
N ILE A 468 -19.14 -9.34 -14.07
CA ILE A 468 -18.39 -10.05 -13.02
C ILE A 468 -19.30 -10.46 -11.85
N ASN A 469 -20.20 -9.58 -11.40
CA ASN A 469 -21.13 -9.90 -10.32
C ASN A 469 -22.15 -10.99 -10.71
N ILE A 470 -22.58 -11.05 -11.98
CA ILE A 470 -23.39 -12.16 -12.50
C ILE A 470 -22.60 -13.49 -12.48
N LEU A 471 -21.31 -13.48 -12.83
CA LEU A 471 -20.46 -14.67 -12.73
C LEU A 471 -20.29 -15.14 -11.28
N VAL A 472 -20.10 -14.22 -10.32
CA VAL A 472 -20.03 -14.54 -8.89
C VAL A 472 -21.35 -15.16 -8.40
N ALA A 473 -22.50 -14.58 -8.76
CA ALA A 473 -23.81 -15.10 -8.39
C ALA A 473 -24.16 -16.46 -9.04
N LYS A 474 -23.63 -16.73 -10.25
CA LYS A 474 -23.67 -18.04 -10.93
C LYS A 474 -22.81 -19.05 -10.18
N ALA A 475 -21.57 -18.69 -9.83
CA ALA A 475 -20.60 -19.57 -9.18
C ALA A 475 -21.04 -20.09 -7.79
N GLN A 476 -21.86 -19.31 -7.06
CA GLN A 476 -22.46 -19.75 -5.79
C GLN A 476 -23.41 -20.95 -5.93
N LYS A 477 -23.88 -21.25 -7.15
CA LYS A 477 -24.82 -22.34 -7.46
C LYS A 477 -24.11 -23.43 -8.26
N MET A 478 -23.24 -24.17 -7.59
CA MET A 478 -22.51 -25.27 -8.22
C MET A 478 -23.50 -26.35 -8.73
N PRO A 479 -23.44 -26.73 -10.03
CA PRO A 479 -24.26 -27.81 -10.57
C PRO A 479 -23.81 -29.19 -10.04
N GLU A 480 -24.74 -30.14 -9.96
CA GLU A 480 -24.48 -31.49 -9.42
C GLU A 480 -23.51 -32.31 -10.29
N ASP A 481 -23.59 -32.16 -11.62
CA ASP A 481 -22.68 -32.79 -12.59
C ASP A 481 -21.27 -32.15 -12.65
N GLY A 482 -21.03 -31.08 -11.87
CA GLY A 482 -19.81 -30.27 -11.94
C GLY A 482 -19.84 -29.21 -13.05
N TRP A 483 -18.82 -28.33 -13.07
CA TRP A 483 -18.75 -27.23 -14.03
C TRP A 483 -18.43 -27.72 -15.45
N THR A 484 -18.98 -27.01 -16.43
CA THR A 484 -18.82 -27.27 -17.87
C THR A 484 -18.47 -25.96 -18.58
N MET A 485 -17.47 -26.02 -19.46
CA MET A 485 -16.98 -24.89 -20.25
C MET A 485 -17.94 -24.54 -21.39
N GLN A 486 -17.75 -23.36 -22.01
CA GLN A 486 -18.63 -22.84 -23.06
C GLN A 486 -18.64 -23.69 -24.35
N ASP A 487 -17.60 -24.51 -24.56
CA ASP A 487 -17.50 -25.49 -25.66
C ASP A 487 -18.21 -26.82 -25.37
N GLY A 488 -18.80 -26.98 -24.17
CA GLY A 488 -19.46 -28.20 -23.72
C GLY A 488 -18.53 -29.22 -23.05
N THR A 489 -17.24 -28.91 -22.86
CA THR A 489 -16.30 -29.81 -22.17
C THR A 489 -16.39 -29.68 -20.64
N PRO A 490 -16.20 -30.76 -19.86
CA PRO A 490 -16.21 -30.69 -18.40
C PRO A 490 -14.96 -29.95 -17.90
N TRP A 491 -15.13 -29.05 -16.92
CA TRP A 491 -14.05 -28.25 -16.34
C TRP A 491 -13.00 -29.16 -15.66
N PRO A 492 -11.71 -29.14 -16.07
CA PRO A 492 -10.71 -30.06 -15.50
C PRO A 492 -10.43 -29.81 -14.01
N GLY A 493 -10.66 -28.59 -13.52
CA GLY A 493 -10.51 -28.21 -12.10
C GLY A 493 -11.71 -28.55 -11.20
N ASN A 494 -12.64 -29.41 -11.63
CA ASN A 494 -13.84 -29.77 -10.85
C ASN A 494 -13.53 -30.43 -9.48
N ASN A 495 -12.32 -30.95 -9.27
CA ASN A 495 -11.83 -31.38 -7.97
C ASN A 495 -10.55 -30.63 -7.59
N PRO A 496 -10.61 -29.60 -6.70
CA PRO A 496 -9.44 -28.80 -6.27
C PRO A 496 -8.33 -29.57 -5.53
N ARG A 497 -8.45 -30.90 -5.36
CA ARG A 497 -7.42 -31.79 -4.78
C ARG A 497 -6.86 -32.81 -5.77
N ASP A 498 -7.51 -33.02 -6.91
CA ASP A 498 -7.09 -33.95 -7.97
C ASP A 498 -7.48 -33.37 -9.34
N HIS A 499 -6.62 -32.55 -9.91
CA HIS A 499 -6.82 -31.92 -11.22
C HIS A 499 -5.50 -31.79 -11.99
N PRO A 500 -5.52 -31.85 -13.34
CA PRO A 500 -4.35 -31.61 -14.17
C PRO A 500 -3.86 -30.16 -14.06
N GLY A 501 -2.61 -29.93 -14.45
CA GLY A 501 -2.10 -28.59 -14.69
C GLY A 501 -2.76 -27.97 -15.92
N MET A 502 -3.13 -26.69 -15.84
CA MET A 502 -3.82 -25.94 -16.88
C MET A 502 -3.06 -24.66 -17.18
N ILE A 503 -2.90 -24.32 -18.46
CA ILE A 503 -2.29 -23.07 -18.93
C ILE A 503 -3.18 -22.50 -20.05
N GLN A 504 -3.58 -21.24 -19.93
CA GLN A 504 -4.30 -20.51 -20.97
C GLN A 504 -3.64 -19.16 -21.22
N VAL A 505 -3.51 -18.77 -22.49
CA VAL A 505 -3.07 -17.43 -22.90
C VAL A 505 -4.29 -16.66 -23.39
N PHE A 506 -4.56 -15.50 -22.81
CA PHE A 506 -5.71 -14.66 -23.14
C PHE A 506 -5.33 -13.47 -24.03
N LEU A 507 -4.20 -12.81 -23.74
CA LEU A 507 -3.74 -11.61 -24.45
C LEU A 507 -2.29 -11.76 -24.96
N GLY A 508 -1.90 -10.87 -25.87
CA GLY A 508 -0.61 -10.87 -26.58
C GLY A 508 -0.79 -11.11 -28.08
N HIS A 509 0.31 -11.38 -28.79
CA HIS A 509 0.36 -11.59 -30.25
C HIS A 509 -0.67 -12.60 -30.80
N SER A 510 -1.13 -13.57 -30.00
CA SER A 510 -2.18 -14.55 -30.37
C SER A 510 -3.56 -14.28 -29.75
N GLY A 511 -3.70 -13.26 -28.89
CA GLY A 511 -4.93 -12.94 -28.14
C GLY A 511 -5.77 -11.79 -28.72
N GLY A 512 -5.34 -11.22 -29.85
CA GLY A 512 -6.01 -10.10 -30.50
C GLY A 512 -5.54 -8.72 -30.03
N LEU A 513 -5.84 -7.71 -30.85
CA LEU A 513 -5.39 -6.32 -30.71
C LEU A 513 -6.34 -5.48 -29.84
N ASP A 514 -5.87 -4.34 -29.35
CA ASP A 514 -6.71 -3.33 -28.67
C ASP A 514 -7.70 -2.64 -29.64
N THR A 515 -8.48 -1.68 -29.14
CA THR A 515 -9.45 -0.94 -29.97
C THR A 515 -8.82 0.00 -31.01
N ASP A 516 -7.54 0.35 -30.86
CA ASP A 516 -6.79 1.25 -31.74
C ASP A 516 -5.91 0.47 -32.75
N GLY A 517 -5.76 -0.85 -32.58
CA GLY A 517 -5.01 -1.76 -33.46
C GLY A 517 -3.65 -2.22 -32.93
N ASN A 518 -3.31 -1.96 -31.66
CA ASN A 518 -2.01 -2.30 -31.06
C ASN A 518 -2.04 -3.64 -30.30
N GLU A 519 -0.87 -4.23 -30.04
CA GLU A 519 -0.74 -5.39 -29.16
C GLU A 519 -0.81 -5.00 -27.67
N LEU A 520 -1.44 -5.86 -26.86
CA LEU A 520 -1.42 -5.76 -25.40
C LEU A 520 -0.34 -6.67 -24.78
N PRO A 521 0.15 -6.37 -23.57
CA PRO A 521 0.97 -7.30 -22.79
C PRO A 521 0.32 -8.67 -22.65
N ARG A 522 1.14 -9.73 -22.59
CA ARG A 522 0.63 -11.11 -22.49
C ARG A 522 -0.11 -11.31 -21.18
N LEU A 523 -1.29 -11.94 -21.22
CA LEU A 523 -2.01 -12.40 -20.01
C LEU A 523 -2.09 -13.92 -20.02
N ILE A 524 -1.51 -14.56 -19.00
CA ILE A 524 -1.34 -16.02 -18.93
C ILE A 524 -1.92 -16.52 -17.60
N TYR A 525 -2.97 -17.33 -17.69
CA TYR A 525 -3.54 -18.07 -16.55
C TYR A 525 -2.80 -19.40 -16.37
N VAL A 526 -2.47 -19.73 -15.13
CA VAL A 526 -1.80 -20.98 -14.76
C VAL A 526 -2.47 -21.58 -13.53
N SER A 527 -2.96 -22.81 -13.63
CA SER A 527 -3.27 -23.63 -12.45
C SER A 527 -2.35 -24.84 -12.43
N ARG A 528 -1.70 -25.09 -11.29
CA ARG A 528 -0.71 -26.16 -11.14
C ARG A 528 -1.39 -27.52 -11.12
N GLU A 529 -0.69 -28.59 -11.50
CA GLU A 529 -1.24 -29.93 -11.23
C GLU A 529 -1.31 -30.17 -9.71
N LYS A 530 -2.46 -30.66 -9.23
CA LYS A 530 -2.63 -31.08 -7.84
C LYS A 530 -3.17 -32.49 -7.78
N ARG A 531 -2.60 -33.30 -6.87
CA ARG A 531 -2.95 -34.70 -6.65
C ARG A 531 -3.08 -34.99 -5.15
N PRO A 532 -3.92 -35.97 -4.75
CA PRO A 532 -3.93 -36.49 -3.39
C PRO A 532 -2.56 -37.07 -2.99
N GLY A 533 -2.14 -36.85 -1.74
CA GLY A 533 -0.86 -37.34 -1.22
C GLY A 533 0.38 -36.52 -1.60
N PHE A 534 0.29 -35.59 -2.56
CA PHE A 534 1.36 -34.63 -2.85
C PHE A 534 1.23 -33.38 -1.98
N GLN A 535 2.37 -32.79 -1.58
CA GLN A 535 2.42 -31.57 -0.78
C GLN A 535 2.63 -30.36 -1.70
N HIS A 536 1.68 -29.42 -1.68
CA HIS A 536 1.58 -28.36 -2.71
C HIS A 536 2.18 -27.01 -2.29
N HIS A 537 2.72 -26.91 -1.07
CA HIS A 537 3.50 -25.76 -0.55
C HIS A 537 2.86 -24.35 -0.67
N LYS A 538 1.53 -24.25 -0.83
CA LYS A 538 0.76 -22.99 -0.86
C LYS A 538 1.38 -21.98 -1.86
N LYS A 539 1.44 -20.68 -1.50
CA LYS A 539 1.99 -19.59 -2.31
C LYS A 539 3.45 -19.83 -2.72
N ALA A 540 4.33 -20.27 -1.84
CA ALA A 540 5.70 -20.65 -2.20
C ALA A 540 5.76 -21.63 -3.38
N GLY A 541 4.91 -22.67 -3.38
CA GLY A 541 4.81 -23.63 -4.48
C GLY A 541 4.17 -23.05 -5.75
N ALA A 542 3.19 -22.14 -5.61
CA ALA A 542 2.60 -21.40 -6.73
C ALA A 542 3.66 -20.54 -7.44
N MET A 543 4.42 -19.76 -6.67
CA MET A 543 5.50 -18.92 -7.15
C MET A 543 6.64 -19.72 -7.81
N ASN A 544 7.00 -20.88 -7.25
CA ASN A 544 8.03 -21.74 -7.86
C ASN A 544 7.59 -22.37 -9.19
N ALA A 545 6.32 -22.78 -9.33
CA ALA A 545 5.79 -23.20 -10.62
C ALA A 545 5.72 -22.03 -11.61
N LEU A 546 5.34 -20.82 -11.15
CA LEU A 546 5.36 -19.61 -11.97
C LEU A 546 6.76 -19.30 -12.51
N ILE A 547 7.84 -19.38 -11.71
CA ILE A 547 9.21 -19.19 -12.23
C ILE A 547 9.47 -20.15 -13.41
N ARG A 548 9.19 -21.44 -13.23
CA ARG A 548 9.48 -22.47 -14.23
C ARG A 548 8.66 -22.30 -15.51
N VAL A 549 7.37 -22.02 -15.39
CA VAL A 549 6.48 -21.87 -16.55
C VAL A 549 6.77 -20.58 -17.32
N SER A 550 7.14 -19.50 -16.63
CA SER A 550 7.57 -18.24 -17.28
C SER A 550 8.88 -18.44 -18.04
N ALA A 551 9.85 -19.17 -17.48
CA ALA A 551 11.12 -19.47 -18.16
C ALA A 551 10.95 -20.22 -19.49
N VAL A 552 9.86 -20.98 -19.67
CA VAL A 552 9.54 -21.69 -20.92
C VAL A 552 8.71 -20.83 -21.90
N LEU A 553 7.95 -19.84 -21.41
CA LEU A 553 6.97 -19.08 -22.22
C LEU A 553 7.38 -17.65 -22.60
N THR A 554 8.24 -17.00 -21.81
CA THR A 554 8.73 -15.62 -22.03
C THR A 554 10.18 -15.43 -21.60
N ASN A 555 10.56 -16.05 -20.47
CA ASN A 555 11.86 -15.95 -19.82
C ASN A 555 12.27 -14.49 -19.52
N GLY A 556 11.39 -13.68 -18.92
CA GLY A 556 11.72 -12.30 -18.54
C GLY A 556 12.87 -12.24 -17.52
N ALA A 557 13.92 -11.47 -17.76
CA ALA A 557 15.12 -11.42 -16.91
C ALA A 557 14.81 -11.04 -15.45
N TYR A 558 13.75 -10.26 -15.23
CA TYR A 558 13.27 -9.87 -13.91
C TYR A 558 11.85 -10.36 -13.64
N LEU A 559 11.56 -10.64 -12.36
CA LEU A 559 10.29 -11.21 -11.88
C LEU A 559 9.67 -10.30 -10.81
N LEU A 560 8.54 -9.67 -11.09
CA LEU A 560 7.82 -8.81 -10.13
C LEU A 560 6.69 -9.59 -9.46
N ASN A 561 6.74 -9.77 -8.15
CA ASN A 561 5.64 -10.38 -7.40
C ASN A 561 4.67 -9.35 -6.82
N VAL A 562 3.36 -9.57 -7.02
CA VAL A 562 2.26 -8.72 -6.52
C VAL A 562 1.12 -9.61 -6.00
N ASP A 563 0.65 -9.36 -4.77
CA ASP A 563 -0.54 -10.05 -4.22
C ASP A 563 -1.83 -9.61 -4.93
N CYS A 564 -2.84 -10.49 -4.97
CA CYS A 564 -4.12 -10.22 -5.67
C CYS A 564 -4.86 -8.96 -5.18
N ASP A 565 -4.64 -8.56 -3.92
CA ASP A 565 -5.20 -7.37 -3.28
C ASP A 565 -4.31 -6.11 -3.39
N HIS A 566 -3.24 -6.14 -4.19
CA HIS A 566 -2.32 -5.01 -4.44
C HIS A 566 -2.28 -4.61 -5.91
N TYR A 567 -2.49 -3.33 -6.22
CA TYR A 567 -2.54 -2.78 -7.57
C TYR A 567 -1.47 -1.71 -7.82
N PHE A 568 -1.17 -1.46 -9.10
CA PHE A 568 -0.29 -0.37 -9.54
C PHE A 568 -0.96 1.00 -9.39
N ASN A 569 -0.49 1.78 -8.42
CA ASN A 569 -0.92 3.16 -8.21
C ASN A 569 -0.05 4.17 -8.98
N ASN A 570 1.23 3.87 -9.20
CA ASN A 570 2.14 4.62 -10.08
C ASN A 570 2.51 3.72 -11.26
N SER A 571 2.23 4.15 -12.48
CA SER A 571 2.46 3.34 -13.69
C SER A 571 3.93 3.14 -14.05
N LYS A 572 4.84 3.95 -13.47
CA LYS A 572 6.28 3.97 -13.74
C LYS A 572 7.10 3.04 -12.83
N ALA A 573 6.46 2.35 -11.88
CA ALA A 573 7.15 1.51 -10.88
C ALA A 573 8.07 0.43 -11.50
N VAL A 574 7.76 -0.08 -12.70
CA VAL A 574 8.65 -1.01 -13.43
C VAL A 574 9.92 -0.30 -13.88
N LYS A 575 9.82 0.88 -14.52
CA LYS A 575 10.96 1.72 -14.92
C LYS A 575 11.80 2.16 -13.70
N GLU A 576 11.15 2.45 -12.56
CA GLU A 576 11.84 2.76 -11.30
C GLU A 576 12.67 1.57 -10.77
N ALA A 577 12.18 0.33 -10.88
CA ALA A 577 12.95 -0.87 -10.52
C ALA A 577 14.14 -1.09 -11.48
N MET A 578 13.95 -0.88 -12.78
CA MET A 578 15.02 -1.02 -13.78
C MET A 578 16.17 -0.02 -13.58
N CYS A 579 15.91 1.17 -13.03
CA CYS A 579 16.96 2.15 -12.66
C CYS A 579 17.99 1.62 -11.64
N PHE A 580 17.69 0.52 -10.93
CA PHE A 580 18.64 -0.19 -10.07
C PHE A 580 19.10 -1.52 -10.68
N LEU A 581 18.16 -2.28 -11.26
CA LEU A 581 18.41 -3.64 -11.75
C LEU A 581 19.20 -3.69 -13.06
N MET A 582 19.06 -2.69 -13.93
CA MET A 582 19.83 -2.53 -15.16
C MET A 582 21.06 -1.62 -15.01
N ASP A 583 21.32 -1.07 -13.80
CA ASP A 583 22.51 -0.24 -13.58
C ASP A 583 23.79 -1.12 -13.56
N PRO A 584 24.79 -0.89 -14.44
CA PRO A 584 25.97 -1.75 -14.52
C PRO A 584 26.77 -1.87 -13.22
N ALA A 585 26.69 -0.89 -12.32
CA ALA A 585 27.42 -0.88 -11.05
C ALA A 585 26.67 -1.59 -9.90
N ILE A 586 25.32 -1.60 -9.93
CA ILE A 586 24.46 -2.10 -8.84
C ILE A 586 23.73 -3.38 -9.25
N GLY A 587 23.18 -3.45 -10.46
CA GLY A 587 22.29 -4.51 -10.94
C GLY A 587 22.89 -5.91 -10.85
N LYS A 588 24.18 -6.06 -11.19
CA LYS A 588 24.91 -7.36 -11.09
C LYS A 588 25.05 -7.91 -9.67
N LYS A 589 24.83 -7.08 -8.65
CA LYS A 589 24.89 -7.42 -7.22
C LYS A 589 23.50 -7.43 -6.57
N CYS A 590 22.50 -6.87 -7.25
CA CYS A 590 21.14 -6.66 -6.75
C CYS A 590 20.26 -7.89 -6.98
N CYS A 591 19.78 -8.53 -5.91
CA CYS A 591 18.83 -9.65 -6.02
C CYS A 591 17.38 -9.17 -6.14
N TYR A 592 16.99 -8.07 -5.49
CA TYR A 592 15.64 -7.50 -5.63
C TYR A 592 15.52 -6.03 -5.23
N VAL A 593 14.53 -5.35 -5.82
CA VAL A 593 14.04 -4.02 -5.44
C VAL A 593 12.70 -4.17 -4.72
N GLN A 594 12.65 -3.83 -3.44
CA GLN A 594 11.43 -3.85 -2.62
C GLN A 594 10.84 -2.44 -2.53
N PHE A 595 9.54 -2.31 -2.78
CA PHE A 595 8.78 -1.07 -2.62
C PHE A 595 8.01 -1.05 -1.28
N PRO A 596 7.65 0.13 -0.74
CA PRO A 596 6.75 0.23 0.41
C PRO A 596 5.35 -0.29 0.07
N GLN A 597 4.80 -1.16 0.90
CA GLN A 597 3.36 -1.44 0.90
C GLN A 597 2.65 -0.25 1.53
N ARG A 598 1.59 0.24 0.88
CA ARG A 598 0.67 1.25 1.41
C ARG A 598 -0.75 0.71 1.23
N PHE A 599 -1.65 1.07 2.12
CA PHE A 599 -3.03 0.57 2.07
C PHE A 599 -4.06 1.70 1.96
N ASP A 600 -5.15 1.41 1.25
CA ASP A 600 -6.37 2.21 1.22
C ASP A 600 -7.40 1.69 2.24
N GLY A 601 -8.55 2.35 2.37
CA GLY A 601 -9.65 1.92 3.26
C GLY A 601 -9.37 2.07 4.75
N ILE A 602 -8.47 2.98 5.15
CA ILE A 602 -8.03 3.13 6.55
C ILE A 602 -8.77 4.28 7.23
N ASP A 603 -9.32 4.02 8.43
CA ASP A 603 -9.84 5.00 9.39
C ASP A 603 -8.92 6.24 9.47
N LEU A 604 -9.50 7.43 9.46
CA LEU A 604 -8.84 8.73 9.63
C LEU A 604 -7.91 8.76 10.87
N HIS A 605 -8.23 7.94 11.89
CA HIS A 605 -7.47 7.77 13.12
C HIS A 605 -6.59 6.50 13.19
N ASP A 606 -6.47 5.70 12.11
CA ASP A 606 -5.73 4.41 12.03
C ASP A 606 -5.61 3.64 13.37
N ARG A 607 -6.77 3.28 13.92
CA ARG A 607 -6.93 2.73 15.28
C ARG A 607 -6.18 1.41 15.53
N TYR A 608 -5.85 0.69 14.46
CA TYR A 608 -5.21 -0.62 14.48
C TYR A 608 -3.78 -0.59 13.88
N ALA A 609 -3.22 0.61 13.67
CA ALA A 609 -1.89 0.85 13.08
C ALA A 609 -1.66 0.06 11.76
N ASN A 610 -2.70 -0.02 10.93
CA ASN A 610 -2.70 -0.78 9.67
C ASN A 610 -1.71 -0.22 8.66
N ARG A 611 -1.37 1.09 8.70
CA ARG A 611 -0.37 1.69 7.82
C ARG A 611 1.06 1.19 8.06
N ASN A 612 1.35 0.66 9.25
CA ASN A 612 2.65 0.10 9.66
C ASN A 612 3.87 1.01 9.32
N ILE A 613 3.72 2.34 9.39
CA ILE A 613 4.73 3.27 8.84
C ILE A 613 6.04 3.27 9.61
N VAL A 614 6.07 2.89 10.88
CA VAL A 614 7.33 2.72 11.64
C VAL A 614 8.22 1.66 10.99
N PHE A 615 7.63 0.54 10.54
CA PHE A 615 8.37 -0.51 9.85
C PHE A 615 8.87 -0.06 8.46
N PHE A 616 7.98 0.48 7.62
CA PHE A 616 8.33 0.87 6.25
C PHE A 616 9.19 2.14 6.18
N ASP A 617 8.85 3.20 6.91
CA ASP A 617 9.52 4.49 6.81
C ASP A 617 10.71 4.70 7.77
N ILE A 618 10.89 3.84 8.78
CA ILE A 618 12.04 3.90 9.71
C ILE A 618 12.92 2.64 9.58
N ASN A 619 12.36 1.44 9.83
CA ASN A 619 13.18 0.22 9.88
C ASN A 619 13.80 -0.14 8.52
N LEU A 620 13.01 -0.26 7.45
CA LEU A 620 13.53 -0.68 6.14
C LEU A 620 14.54 0.30 5.54
N LYS A 621 14.36 1.61 5.75
CA LYS A 621 15.36 2.63 5.35
C LYS A 621 16.68 2.50 6.12
N GLY A 622 16.64 1.99 7.35
CA GLY A 622 17.84 1.59 8.11
C GLY A 622 18.58 0.43 7.47
N LEU A 623 17.86 -0.63 7.09
CA LEU A 623 18.43 -1.84 6.46
C LEU A 623 19.02 -1.58 5.06
N ASP A 624 18.37 -0.70 4.29
CA ASP A 624 18.81 -0.30 2.95
C ASP A 624 20.23 0.28 2.91
N GLY A 625 20.67 0.93 4.01
CA GLY A 625 22.04 1.43 4.18
C GLY A 625 23.06 0.40 4.71
N ILE A 626 22.65 -0.85 4.90
CA ILE A 626 23.49 -1.96 5.38
C ILE A 626 23.72 -2.96 4.25
N GLN A 627 22.69 -3.74 3.90
CA GLN A 627 22.73 -4.75 2.82
C GLN A 627 21.47 -4.70 1.95
N GLY A 628 20.39 -4.08 2.42
CA GLY A 628 19.12 -3.95 1.72
C GLY A 628 17.91 -4.24 2.62
N PRO A 629 16.68 -3.86 2.23
CA PRO A 629 15.47 -4.25 2.95
C PRO A 629 15.23 -5.77 2.88
N VAL A 630 14.55 -6.33 3.88
CA VAL A 630 14.02 -7.70 3.78
C VAL A 630 12.84 -7.76 2.79
N TYR A 631 12.69 -8.88 2.09
CA TYR A 631 11.50 -9.17 1.28
C TYR A 631 10.26 -9.41 2.16
N VAL A 632 9.13 -8.80 1.77
CA VAL A 632 7.88 -8.75 2.56
C VAL A 632 6.63 -9.23 1.80
N GLY A 633 6.79 -10.17 0.87
CA GLY A 633 5.68 -10.94 0.31
C GLY A 633 4.94 -10.35 -0.91
N THR A 634 5.07 -9.06 -1.21
CA THR A 634 4.47 -8.36 -2.38
C THR A 634 5.19 -7.04 -2.67
N GLY A 635 5.06 -6.52 -3.90
CA GLY A 635 5.64 -5.25 -4.34
C GLY A 635 7.17 -5.32 -4.51
N CYS A 636 7.67 -6.43 -5.03
CA CYS A 636 9.12 -6.73 -5.06
C CYS A 636 9.56 -7.29 -6.42
N CYS A 637 10.54 -6.64 -7.05
CA CYS A 637 11.08 -6.99 -8.36
C CYS A 637 12.43 -7.72 -8.21
N PHE A 638 12.45 -9.01 -8.52
CA PHE A 638 13.60 -9.91 -8.35
C PHE A 638 14.41 -10.08 -9.63
N ASN A 639 15.72 -10.29 -9.47
CA ASN A 639 16.60 -10.88 -10.48
C ASN A 639 16.36 -12.40 -10.55
N ARG A 640 16.00 -12.91 -11.73
CA ARG A 640 15.74 -14.35 -11.97
C ARG A 640 16.92 -15.24 -11.57
N GLN A 641 18.15 -14.83 -11.86
CA GLN A 641 19.36 -15.62 -11.56
C GLN A 641 19.61 -15.75 -10.05
N ALA A 642 19.26 -14.73 -9.27
CA ALA A 642 19.35 -14.78 -7.82
C ALA A 642 18.31 -15.76 -7.21
N LEU A 643 17.12 -15.88 -7.82
CA LEU A 643 16.10 -16.89 -7.44
C LEU A 643 16.48 -18.32 -7.87
N TYR A 644 17.15 -18.49 -9.02
CA TYR A 644 17.80 -19.75 -9.41
C TYR A 644 18.97 -20.16 -8.48
N GLY A 645 19.37 -19.28 -7.56
CA GLY A 645 20.38 -19.55 -6.55
C GLY A 645 21.80 -19.56 -7.09
N TYR A 646 22.08 -18.79 -8.14
CA TYR A 646 23.44 -18.41 -8.48
C TYR A 646 23.97 -17.38 -7.47
N ASP A 647 25.30 -17.26 -7.37
CA ASP A 647 25.97 -16.29 -6.50
C ASP A 647 26.20 -14.96 -7.25
N PRO A 648 26.26 -13.81 -6.54
CA PRO A 648 26.43 -12.51 -7.17
C PRO A 648 27.86 -12.30 -7.70
N VAL A 649 27.98 -11.56 -8.80
CA VAL A 649 29.26 -11.13 -9.37
C VAL A 649 29.83 -9.98 -8.53
N LEU A 650 30.59 -10.34 -7.49
CA LEU A 650 31.26 -9.40 -6.58
C LEU A 650 32.65 -9.03 -7.08
N THR A 651 33.03 -7.78 -6.81
CA THR A 651 34.37 -7.22 -7.03
C THR A 651 35.22 -7.35 -5.76
N ASP A 652 36.55 -7.31 -5.88
CA ASP A 652 37.49 -7.42 -4.74
C ASP A 652 37.20 -6.36 -3.64
N GLU A 653 36.61 -5.21 -3.99
CA GLU A 653 36.18 -4.17 -3.02
C GLU A 653 34.95 -4.56 -2.19
N ASP A 654 34.01 -5.36 -2.71
CA ASP A 654 32.85 -5.85 -1.95
C ASP A 654 33.27 -6.94 -0.93
N LEU A 655 34.42 -7.57 -1.18
CA LEU A 655 34.99 -8.64 -0.35
C LEU A 655 35.83 -8.11 0.82
N GLU A 656 36.16 -6.80 0.89
CA GLU A 656 36.72 -6.21 2.12
C GLU A 656 35.69 -6.29 3.26
N PRO A 657 35.97 -7.01 4.36
CA PRO A 657 35.08 -7.04 5.50
C PRO A 657 35.02 -5.64 6.13
N ASN A 658 33.86 -5.00 6.04
CA ASN A 658 33.58 -3.69 6.64
C ASN A 658 33.50 -3.78 8.17
N ILE A 659 34.65 -4.06 8.79
CA ILE A 659 34.87 -4.03 10.24
C ILE A 659 34.70 -2.58 10.69
N ILE A 660 33.73 -2.34 11.58
CA ILE A 660 33.28 -1.02 12.04
C ILE A 660 34.27 -0.43 13.07
N VAL A 661 35.55 -0.31 12.68
CA VAL A 661 36.66 0.25 13.46
C VAL A 661 37.61 1.11 12.59
N LYS A 662 37.10 1.72 11.50
CA LYS A 662 37.83 2.69 10.65
C LYS A 662 37.37 4.16 10.87
N SER A 663 36.89 4.53 12.08
CA SER A 663 36.50 5.92 12.40
C SER A 663 36.63 6.31 13.89
N CYS A 664 37.78 6.05 14.52
CA CYS A 664 38.09 6.63 15.86
C CYS A 664 39.59 6.86 16.14
N PHE A 665 40.52 6.19 15.46
CA PHE A 665 41.97 6.38 15.66
C PHE A 665 42.70 6.61 14.34
N GLY A 666 43.65 7.55 14.36
CA GLY A 666 44.28 8.13 13.16
C GLY A 666 45.26 7.23 12.40
N SER A 667 45.46 7.57 11.13
CA SER A 667 46.22 6.80 10.14
C SER A 667 47.70 6.59 10.48
N ARG A 668 48.04 5.42 11.06
CA ARG A 668 49.44 4.96 11.16
C ARG A 668 49.92 4.38 9.83
N LYS A 669 50.85 5.08 9.18
CA LYS A 669 51.54 4.64 7.94
C LYS A 669 52.20 3.26 8.16
N LYS A 670 51.81 2.24 7.39
CA LYS A 670 52.58 0.97 7.30
C LYS A 670 53.85 1.20 6.47
N ARG A 671 54.96 0.61 6.94
CA ARG A 671 56.29 0.68 6.32
C ARG A 671 56.40 -0.41 5.24
N LYS A 672 56.92 -0.09 4.05
CA LYS A 672 57.16 -1.09 2.99
C LYS A 672 58.22 -2.11 3.45
N SER A 673 58.00 -3.38 3.12
CA SER A 673 59.02 -4.44 3.10
C SER A 673 58.73 -5.34 1.91
N SER A 674 59.76 -5.72 1.15
CA SER A 674 59.61 -6.29 -0.20
C SER A 674 60.20 -7.70 -0.30
N LYS A 675 59.34 -8.73 -0.42
CA LYS A 675 59.64 -10.04 -1.03
C LYS A 675 58.41 -10.96 -1.03
N LYS A 676 57.77 -11.16 -2.20
CA LYS A 676 57.08 -12.41 -2.63
C LYS A 676 56.47 -12.34 -4.06
N GLN A 677 57.17 -11.74 -5.02
CA GLN A 677 56.89 -12.03 -6.43
C GLN A 677 57.28 -13.49 -6.71
N ASN A 678 56.27 -14.36 -6.70
CA ASN A 678 56.20 -15.70 -7.30
C ASN A 678 54.86 -16.39 -6.94
N ASP A 679 54.23 -16.05 -5.80
CA ASP A 679 52.93 -16.62 -5.42
C ASP A 679 51.74 -16.09 -6.25
N GLU A 680 51.89 -14.94 -6.92
CA GLU A 680 50.82 -14.30 -7.70
C GLU A 680 50.57 -14.96 -9.06
N GLN A 681 51.62 -15.42 -9.75
CA GLN A 681 51.48 -15.98 -11.09
C GLN A 681 50.70 -17.30 -11.08
N ASN A 682 50.93 -18.14 -10.06
CA ASN A 682 50.17 -19.37 -9.82
C ASN A 682 48.70 -19.14 -9.37
N ARG A 683 48.34 -17.91 -8.96
CA ARG A 683 46.95 -17.54 -8.65
C ARG A 683 46.18 -17.01 -9.86
N ASN A 684 46.86 -16.43 -10.84
CA ASN A 684 46.20 -15.94 -12.04
C ASN A 684 45.85 -17.07 -13.03
N ILE A 685 46.58 -18.19 -13.02
CA ILE A 685 46.19 -19.38 -13.81
C ILE A 685 44.85 -19.95 -13.29
N LYS A 686 44.65 -20.03 -11.97
CA LYS A 686 43.34 -20.44 -11.39
C LYS A 686 42.21 -19.41 -11.54
N ARG A 687 42.40 -18.31 -12.27
CA ARG A 687 41.39 -17.25 -12.49
C ARG A 687 40.79 -17.25 -13.90
N SER A 688 41.33 -18.00 -14.88
CA SER A 688 40.66 -18.21 -16.19
C SER A 688 39.48 -19.17 -16.09
N ASP A 689 39.62 -20.20 -15.26
CA ASP A 689 38.73 -21.38 -15.31
C ASP A 689 37.44 -21.18 -14.48
N SER A 690 37.29 -20.01 -13.85
CA SER A 690 36.18 -19.66 -12.94
C SER A 690 34.83 -19.42 -13.64
N ASN A 691 34.75 -19.56 -14.96
CA ASN A 691 33.51 -19.54 -15.73
C ASN A 691 32.87 -20.94 -15.91
N ALA A 692 33.51 -22.00 -15.42
CA ALA A 692 32.93 -23.33 -15.32
C ALA A 692 32.37 -23.61 -13.90
N PRO A 693 31.32 -24.44 -13.74
CA PRO A 693 30.75 -24.73 -12.43
C PRO A 693 31.71 -25.51 -11.54
N LEU A 694 31.80 -25.10 -10.27
CA LEU A 694 32.76 -25.60 -9.29
C LEU A 694 32.40 -27.01 -8.77
N PHE A 695 32.68 -28.04 -9.57
CA PHE A 695 32.64 -29.45 -9.19
C PHE A 695 34.05 -30.06 -9.33
N ASN A 696 34.76 -30.22 -8.21
CA ASN A 696 35.85 -31.19 -7.99
C ASN A 696 36.42 -31.00 -6.57
N MET A 697 35.78 -31.61 -5.56
CA MET A 697 36.32 -31.67 -4.19
C MET A 697 35.78 -32.85 -3.33
N GLU A 698 35.25 -33.90 -3.96
CA GLU A 698 34.68 -35.07 -3.24
C GLU A 698 34.93 -36.43 -3.92
N LEU A 699 35.80 -36.48 -4.95
CA LEU A 699 36.35 -37.71 -5.54
C LEU A 699 37.87 -37.55 -5.76
N GLU A 700 38.65 -37.76 -4.69
CA GLU A 700 40.07 -38.11 -4.76
C GLU A 700 40.26 -39.42 -3.98
N ASP A 701 39.88 -40.56 -4.58
CA ASP A 701 40.25 -41.92 -4.15
C ASP A 701 39.75 -42.97 -5.19
N ILE A 702 40.64 -43.35 -6.12
CA ILE A 702 40.70 -44.51 -7.04
C ILE A 702 41.37 -44.06 -8.36
N ASP A 703 42.31 -44.86 -8.85
CA ASP A 703 43.34 -44.45 -9.83
C ASP A 703 43.29 -45.26 -11.15
N GLU A 704 43.97 -44.73 -12.18
CA GLU A 704 44.34 -45.34 -13.47
C GLU A 704 43.25 -46.05 -14.32
N GLY A 705 42.43 -45.23 -15.01
CA GLY A 705 42.64 -45.04 -16.46
C GLY A 705 41.76 -45.77 -17.49
N VAL A 706 40.88 -45.02 -18.18
CA VAL A 706 40.62 -45.17 -19.64
C VAL A 706 40.37 -43.78 -20.26
N GLU A 707 41.39 -43.20 -20.88
CA GLU A 707 41.26 -41.93 -21.62
C GLU A 707 40.19 -42.05 -22.73
N GLY A 708 39.19 -41.17 -22.68
CA GLY A 708 38.05 -41.13 -23.61
C GLY A 708 36.69 -41.43 -22.99
N TYR A 709 36.61 -42.18 -21.89
CA TYR A 709 35.35 -42.38 -21.14
C TYR A 709 35.10 -41.29 -20.07
N GLU A 710 36.17 -40.65 -19.60
CA GLU A 710 36.14 -39.70 -18.48
C GLU A 710 35.49 -38.37 -18.86
N ASP A 711 35.72 -37.85 -20.08
CA ASP A 711 35.05 -36.65 -20.58
C ASP A 711 33.53 -36.83 -20.69
N GLU A 712 33.06 -37.94 -21.30
CA GLU A 712 31.63 -38.26 -21.34
C GLU A 712 31.05 -38.41 -19.93
N MET A 713 31.75 -39.08 -19.01
CA MET A 713 31.32 -39.20 -17.61
C MET A 713 31.26 -37.84 -16.90
N SER A 714 32.18 -36.91 -17.17
CA SER A 714 32.18 -35.56 -16.58
C SER A 714 31.00 -34.73 -17.10
N ILE A 715 30.73 -34.78 -18.41
CA ILE A 715 29.58 -34.10 -19.04
C ILE A 715 28.28 -34.70 -18.52
N LEU A 716 28.15 -36.02 -18.48
CA LEU A 716 26.99 -36.72 -17.92
C LEU A 716 26.81 -36.45 -16.42
N ALA A 717 27.89 -36.29 -15.65
CA ALA A 717 27.81 -35.90 -14.24
C ALA A 717 27.34 -34.45 -14.08
N SER A 718 27.81 -33.53 -14.94
CA SER A 718 27.36 -32.13 -14.96
C SER A 718 25.89 -32.01 -15.36
N GLN A 719 25.43 -32.78 -16.35
CA GLN A 719 24.03 -32.82 -16.75
C GLN A 719 23.16 -33.42 -15.64
N LYS A 720 23.58 -34.54 -15.02
CA LYS A 720 22.86 -35.13 -13.87
C LYS A 720 22.81 -34.18 -12.67
N SER A 721 23.82 -33.34 -12.45
CA SER A 721 23.79 -32.35 -11.38
C SER A 721 22.84 -31.19 -11.70
N LEU A 722 22.77 -30.74 -12.96
CA LEU A 722 21.78 -29.77 -13.44
C LEU A 722 20.34 -30.33 -13.38
N GLU A 723 20.11 -31.56 -13.80
CA GLU A 723 18.80 -32.24 -13.70
C GLU A 723 18.36 -32.42 -12.23
N LYS A 724 19.29 -32.79 -11.33
CA LYS A 724 19.03 -32.83 -9.89
C LYS A 724 18.74 -31.44 -9.32
N ARG A 725 19.40 -30.40 -9.80
CA ARG A 725 19.25 -29.03 -9.30
C ARG A 725 17.93 -28.39 -9.78
N PHE A 726 17.71 -28.38 -11.09
CA PHE A 726 16.66 -27.62 -11.77
C PHE A 726 15.45 -28.47 -12.23
N GLY A 727 15.58 -29.79 -12.28
CA GLY A 727 14.56 -30.74 -12.76
C GLY A 727 14.82 -31.23 -14.20
N GLN A 728 13.96 -32.12 -14.68
CA GLN A 728 14.23 -32.94 -15.88
C GLN A 728 13.99 -32.23 -17.22
N SER A 729 13.50 -30.98 -17.24
CA SER A 729 13.23 -30.26 -18.48
C SER A 729 14.52 -29.68 -19.09
N PRO A 730 14.97 -30.14 -20.28
CA PRO A 730 16.15 -29.59 -20.93
C PRO A 730 15.91 -28.17 -21.47
N VAL A 731 14.67 -27.84 -21.83
CA VAL A 731 14.27 -26.49 -22.25
C VAL A 731 14.37 -25.52 -21.09
N PHE A 732 13.89 -25.91 -19.90
CA PHE A 732 14.05 -25.10 -18.70
C PHE A 732 15.52 -24.90 -18.33
N ILE A 733 16.33 -25.97 -18.35
CA ILE A 733 17.79 -25.87 -18.09
C ILE A 733 18.46 -24.95 -19.11
N ALA A 734 18.16 -25.04 -20.41
CA ALA A 734 18.70 -24.13 -21.41
C ALA A 734 18.31 -22.67 -21.14
N ALA A 735 17.07 -22.42 -20.72
CA ALA A 735 16.57 -21.09 -20.40
C ALA A 735 17.22 -20.46 -19.15
N THR A 736 17.74 -21.26 -18.18
CA THR A 736 18.43 -20.68 -17.01
C THR A 736 19.77 -20.04 -17.35
N PHE A 737 20.48 -20.51 -18.38
CA PHE A 737 21.76 -19.95 -18.81
C PHE A 737 21.64 -18.64 -19.60
N MET A 738 20.43 -18.23 -20.00
CA MET A 738 20.20 -16.99 -20.74
C MET A 738 20.07 -15.80 -19.78
N GLU A 739 21.20 -15.17 -19.39
CA GLU A 739 21.23 -14.05 -18.42
C GLU A 739 20.31 -12.88 -18.79
N GLN A 740 20.23 -12.51 -20.08
CA GLN A 740 19.39 -11.42 -20.57
C GLN A 740 17.92 -11.83 -20.79
N GLY A 741 17.58 -13.09 -20.54
CA GLY A 741 16.24 -13.64 -20.76
C GLY A 741 15.90 -13.88 -22.23
N GLY A 742 14.60 -14.01 -22.51
CA GLY A 742 14.06 -14.34 -23.83
C GLY A 742 14.16 -15.82 -24.19
N LEU A 743 13.63 -16.16 -25.37
CA LEU A 743 13.57 -17.53 -25.90
C LEU A 743 14.37 -17.66 -27.22
N PRO A 744 14.95 -18.84 -27.53
CA PRO A 744 15.58 -19.08 -28.82
C PRO A 744 14.58 -18.94 -29.99
N PRO A 745 14.93 -18.23 -31.08
CA PRO A 745 13.98 -17.85 -32.15
C PRO A 745 13.46 -19.01 -33.01
N THR A 746 13.96 -20.23 -32.81
CA THR A 746 13.59 -21.44 -33.57
C THR A 746 12.53 -22.32 -32.89
N THR A 747 11.99 -21.89 -31.74
CA THR A 747 11.21 -22.77 -30.86
C THR A 747 9.71 -22.78 -31.17
N ASN A 748 9.13 -23.95 -31.44
CA ASN A 748 7.71 -24.12 -31.79
C ASN A 748 6.80 -23.85 -30.57
N PRO A 749 5.79 -22.94 -30.65
CA PRO A 749 4.92 -22.59 -29.54
C PRO A 749 4.08 -23.77 -29.00
N ALA A 750 3.69 -24.72 -29.85
CA ALA A 750 2.97 -25.92 -29.41
C ALA A 750 3.87 -26.85 -28.57
N THR A 751 5.16 -26.92 -28.90
CA THR A 751 6.17 -27.64 -28.10
C THR A 751 6.43 -26.93 -26.77
N LEU A 752 6.55 -25.60 -26.78
CA LEU A 752 6.68 -24.79 -25.56
C LEU A 752 5.50 -24.99 -24.61
N LEU A 753 4.26 -24.99 -25.11
CA LEU A 753 3.08 -25.19 -24.26
C LEU A 753 3.05 -26.58 -23.61
N LYS A 754 3.43 -27.64 -24.35
CA LYS A 754 3.55 -29.00 -23.80
C LYS A 754 4.61 -29.06 -22.69
N GLU A 755 5.75 -28.42 -22.89
CA GLU A 755 6.85 -28.39 -21.92
C GLU A 755 6.51 -27.53 -20.70
N ALA A 756 5.79 -26.42 -20.90
CA ALA A 756 5.24 -25.57 -19.86
C ALA A 756 4.28 -26.34 -18.93
N ILE A 757 3.44 -27.23 -19.50
CA ILE A 757 2.59 -28.14 -18.72
C ILE A 757 3.42 -29.16 -17.94
N HIS A 758 4.53 -29.68 -18.51
CA HIS A 758 5.41 -30.62 -17.81
C HIS A 758 6.07 -30.00 -16.56
N VAL A 759 6.59 -28.78 -16.65
CA VAL A 759 7.30 -28.13 -15.52
C VAL A 759 6.38 -27.69 -14.37
N ILE A 760 5.07 -27.62 -14.58
CA ILE A 760 4.06 -27.35 -13.51
C ILE A 760 3.43 -28.62 -12.92
N SER A 761 3.90 -29.81 -13.32
CA SER A 761 3.42 -31.09 -12.77
C SER A 761 3.81 -31.29 -11.30
N CYS A 762 2.95 -31.98 -10.53
CA CYS A 762 3.14 -32.10 -9.08
C CYS A 762 4.35 -32.97 -8.69
N GLY A 763 4.80 -33.85 -9.60
CA GLY A 763 5.98 -34.69 -9.43
C GLY A 763 7.32 -33.97 -9.68
N TYR A 764 7.31 -32.83 -10.39
CA TYR A 764 8.53 -32.18 -10.89
C TYR A 764 9.54 -31.83 -9.78
N GLU A 765 9.04 -31.39 -8.62
CA GLU A 765 9.89 -30.87 -7.54
C GLU A 765 10.50 -31.98 -6.66
N ALA A 766 9.89 -33.19 -6.64
CA ALA A 766 10.12 -34.21 -5.60
C ALA A 766 11.60 -34.61 -5.43
N LYS A 767 12.31 -34.82 -6.55
CA LYS A 767 13.73 -35.23 -6.57
C LYS A 767 14.71 -34.06 -6.73
N THR A 768 14.23 -32.82 -6.71
CA THR A 768 15.02 -31.62 -7.05
C THR A 768 15.41 -30.76 -5.86
N GLU A 769 16.17 -29.68 -6.09
CA GLU A 769 16.57 -28.70 -5.08
C GLU A 769 15.60 -27.50 -4.97
N TRP A 770 14.50 -27.50 -5.75
CA TRP A 770 13.39 -26.55 -5.63
C TRP A 770 12.79 -26.51 -4.22
N GLY A 771 12.54 -25.30 -3.72
CA GLY A 771 12.05 -25.04 -2.37
C GLY A 771 13.03 -25.33 -1.23
N LYS A 772 14.15 -26.02 -1.50
CA LYS A 772 15.17 -26.39 -0.51
C LYS A 772 16.36 -25.42 -0.57
N GLU A 773 16.83 -25.15 -1.79
CA GLU A 773 17.98 -24.28 -2.08
C GLU A 773 17.64 -23.18 -3.11
N ILE A 774 16.55 -23.36 -3.88
CA ILE A 774 16.21 -22.63 -5.11
C ILE A 774 14.74 -22.18 -5.09
N GLY A 775 14.50 -20.98 -5.61
CA GLY A 775 13.18 -20.33 -5.62
C GLY A 775 12.75 -19.84 -4.24
N TRP A 776 11.44 -19.74 -4.03
CA TRP A 776 10.83 -19.51 -2.73
C TRP A 776 11.02 -20.73 -1.82
N ILE A 777 11.58 -20.49 -0.63
CA ILE A 777 12.04 -21.54 0.29
C ILE A 777 10.88 -22.10 1.12
N TYR A 778 10.77 -23.42 1.19
CA TYR A 778 9.72 -24.15 1.88
C TYR A 778 10.06 -24.37 3.37
N GLY A 779 9.03 -24.55 4.20
CA GLY A 779 9.17 -24.99 5.61
C GLY A 779 8.74 -23.96 6.67
N SER A 780 8.28 -22.77 6.27
CA SER A 780 7.67 -21.78 7.16
C SER A 780 6.39 -21.21 6.52
N VAL A 781 5.47 -20.70 7.34
CA VAL A 781 4.31 -19.88 6.95
C VAL A 781 4.71 -18.45 6.53
N THR A 782 5.96 -18.05 6.73
CA THR A 782 6.57 -16.82 6.19
C THR A 782 7.75 -17.18 5.28
N GLU A 783 7.46 -17.69 4.07
CA GLU A 783 8.47 -18.01 3.06
C GLU A 783 9.23 -16.78 2.53
N ASP A 784 8.66 -15.59 2.71
CA ASP A 784 9.17 -14.32 2.20
C ASP A 784 10.48 -13.90 2.89
N ILE A 785 10.43 -13.70 4.21
CA ILE A 785 11.61 -13.31 5.00
C ILE A 785 12.70 -14.39 4.90
N LEU A 786 12.31 -15.66 4.86
CA LEU A 786 13.22 -16.80 4.71
C LEU A 786 13.94 -16.82 3.35
N THR A 787 13.21 -16.54 2.26
CA THR A 787 13.78 -16.47 0.90
C THR A 787 14.75 -15.29 0.78
N GLY A 788 14.35 -14.10 1.26
CA GLY A 788 15.23 -12.93 1.30
C GLY A 788 16.52 -13.19 2.10
N PHE A 789 16.39 -13.79 3.28
CA PHE A 789 17.53 -14.18 4.13
C PHE A 789 18.49 -15.14 3.42
N LYS A 790 17.98 -16.18 2.74
CA LYS A 790 18.78 -17.15 1.96
C LYS A 790 19.55 -16.46 0.83
N MET A 791 18.99 -15.43 0.19
CA MET A 791 19.66 -14.63 -0.85
C MET A 791 20.73 -13.72 -0.24
N HIS A 792 20.44 -13.00 0.85
CA HIS A 792 21.41 -12.12 1.52
C HIS A 792 22.59 -12.94 2.11
N ALA A 793 22.35 -14.18 2.54
CA ALA A 793 23.39 -15.10 3.01
C ALA A 793 24.39 -15.54 1.90
N ARG A 794 23.95 -15.67 0.64
CA ARG A 794 24.83 -15.86 -0.53
C ARG A 794 25.68 -14.62 -0.86
N GLY A 795 25.29 -13.45 -0.34
CA GLY A 795 25.99 -12.17 -0.51
C GLY A 795 25.34 -11.20 -1.48
N TRP A 796 24.12 -11.50 -1.94
CA TRP A 796 23.36 -10.53 -2.73
C TRP A 796 22.98 -9.31 -1.87
N ILE A 797 22.83 -8.15 -2.50
CA ILE A 797 22.23 -6.95 -1.89
C ILE A 797 20.81 -6.75 -2.42
N SER A 798 19.93 -6.13 -1.63
CA SER A 798 18.62 -5.66 -2.10
C SER A 798 18.55 -4.13 -2.00
N VAL A 799 17.51 -3.54 -2.60
CA VAL A 799 17.33 -2.08 -2.66
C VAL A 799 15.93 -1.71 -2.19
N TYR A 800 15.82 -0.66 -1.37
CA TYR A 800 14.53 -0.06 -0.99
C TYR A 800 14.22 1.15 -1.89
N CYS A 801 13.12 1.08 -2.64
CA CYS A 801 12.67 2.17 -3.52
C CYS A 801 11.40 2.82 -2.96
N VAL A 802 11.46 4.11 -2.60
CA VAL A 802 10.33 4.88 -2.06
C VAL A 802 10.01 6.04 -3.03
N PRO A 803 9.23 5.81 -4.09
CA PRO A 803 8.87 6.85 -5.05
C PRO A 803 7.89 7.88 -4.46
N PRO A 804 7.85 9.13 -4.99
CA PRO A 804 7.00 10.21 -4.46
C PRO A 804 5.51 9.88 -4.48
N ARG A 805 5.05 9.18 -5.55
CA ARG A 805 3.75 8.52 -5.59
C ARG A 805 3.97 7.04 -5.24
N PRO A 806 3.28 6.47 -4.22
CA PRO A 806 3.44 5.06 -3.87
C PRO A 806 3.27 4.14 -5.07
N ALA A 807 4.24 3.26 -5.31
CA ALA A 807 4.24 2.32 -6.43
C ALA A 807 2.99 1.42 -6.40
N PHE A 808 2.82 0.74 -5.27
CA PHE A 808 1.74 -0.21 -5.02
C PHE A 808 0.83 0.31 -3.91
N LYS A 809 -0.45 -0.02 -4.02
CA LYS A 809 -1.47 0.16 -2.98
C LYS A 809 -2.32 -1.10 -2.88
N GLY A 810 -2.88 -1.38 -1.70
CA GLY A 810 -3.78 -2.53 -1.51
C GLY A 810 -4.77 -2.36 -0.37
N SER A 811 -5.60 -3.38 -0.10
CA SER A 811 -6.66 -3.31 0.92
C SER A 811 -6.17 -3.72 2.32
N ALA A 812 -6.32 -2.85 3.33
CA ALA A 812 -6.03 -3.18 4.72
C ALA A 812 -7.07 -4.16 5.32
N PRO A 813 -6.74 -4.95 6.36
CA PRO A 813 -7.75 -5.67 7.14
C PRO A 813 -8.61 -4.67 7.92
N ILE A 814 -9.92 -4.65 7.63
CA ILE A 814 -10.88 -3.66 8.15
C ILE A 814 -11.10 -3.82 9.67
N ASN A 815 -11.20 -5.05 10.19
CA ASN A 815 -11.46 -5.32 11.61
C ASN A 815 -10.21 -5.85 12.37
N LEU A 816 -10.21 -5.63 13.69
CA LEU A 816 -9.11 -5.99 14.59
C LEU A 816 -8.81 -7.50 14.61
N SER A 817 -9.82 -8.36 14.49
CA SER A 817 -9.66 -9.81 14.66
C SER A 817 -8.94 -10.43 13.46
N ASP A 818 -9.27 -10.00 12.25
CA ASP A 818 -8.56 -10.42 11.03
C ASP A 818 -7.14 -9.83 10.98
N ARG A 819 -6.94 -8.60 11.50
CA ARG A 819 -5.61 -8.02 11.72
C ARG A 819 -4.76 -8.80 12.74
N LEU A 820 -5.35 -9.27 13.84
CA LEU A 820 -4.65 -10.12 14.82
C LEU A 820 -4.34 -11.52 14.26
N ASN A 821 -5.23 -12.10 13.45
CA ASN A 821 -4.97 -13.36 12.74
C ASN A 821 -3.84 -13.22 11.69
N GLN A 822 -3.69 -12.04 11.06
CA GLN A 822 -2.54 -11.72 10.21
C GLN A 822 -1.23 -11.65 11.01
N VAL A 823 -1.23 -10.97 12.16
CA VAL A 823 -0.04 -10.88 13.04
C VAL A 823 0.32 -12.24 13.66
N LEU A 824 -0.68 -13.07 13.99
CA LEU A 824 -0.49 -14.44 14.47
C LEU A 824 0.29 -15.30 13.46
N ARG A 825 -0.04 -15.19 12.16
CA ARG A 825 0.74 -15.85 11.09
C ARG A 825 2.20 -15.41 11.09
N TRP A 826 2.44 -14.10 11.08
CA TRP A 826 3.79 -13.55 11.00
C TRP A 826 4.65 -13.99 12.18
N ALA A 827 4.08 -13.97 13.39
CA ALA A 827 4.75 -14.46 14.58
C ALA A 827 4.98 -15.98 14.56
N LEU A 828 4.03 -16.77 14.06
CA LEU A 828 4.16 -18.23 13.96
C LEU A 828 5.24 -18.62 12.94
N GLY A 829 5.22 -18.04 11.73
CA GLY A 829 6.24 -18.30 10.71
C GLY A 829 7.65 -17.85 11.15
N SER A 830 7.75 -16.78 11.93
CA SER A 830 9.01 -16.35 12.57
C SER A 830 9.53 -17.39 13.56
N ILE A 831 8.66 -17.97 14.41
CA ILE A 831 9.05 -19.04 15.34
C ILE A 831 9.38 -20.35 14.60
N GLU A 832 8.69 -20.67 13.50
CA GLU A 832 9.08 -21.79 12.63
C GLU A 832 10.50 -21.58 12.06
N ILE A 833 10.85 -20.38 11.58
CA ILE A 833 12.21 -20.06 11.10
C ILE A 833 13.24 -20.16 12.24
N LEU A 834 12.93 -19.63 13.42
CA LEU A 834 13.80 -19.65 14.59
C LEU A 834 14.17 -21.08 15.04
N LEU A 835 13.23 -22.02 14.91
CA LEU A 835 13.40 -23.43 15.26
C LEU A 835 13.86 -24.30 14.06
N SER A 836 13.97 -23.72 12.86
CA SER A 836 14.41 -24.42 11.65
C SER A 836 15.94 -24.50 11.50
N ARG A 837 16.39 -25.30 10.53
CA ARG A 837 17.79 -25.31 10.04
C ARG A 837 18.28 -23.92 9.60
N HIS A 838 17.38 -23.02 9.19
CA HIS A 838 17.70 -21.72 8.59
C HIS A 838 17.67 -20.54 9.59
N CYS A 839 17.67 -20.79 10.90
CA CYS A 839 17.73 -19.73 11.90
C CYS A 839 18.99 -18.82 11.74
N PRO A 840 18.84 -17.48 11.68
CA PRO A 840 19.96 -16.55 11.52
C PRO A 840 21.05 -16.58 12.61
N ILE A 841 20.76 -17.18 13.77
CA ILE A 841 21.66 -17.31 14.92
C ILE A 841 22.78 -18.33 14.66
N TRP A 842 22.57 -19.32 13.77
CA TRP A 842 23.60 -20.32 13.42
C TRP A 842 23.73 -20.60 11.91
N TYR A 843 22.73 -20.27 11.09
CA TYR A 843 22.79 -20.50 9.65
C TYR A 843 23.70 -19.50 8.92
N GLY A 844 24.41 -19.98 7.89
CA GLY A 844 25.10 -19.11 6.93
C GLY A 844 26.26 -18.30 7.51
N TYR A 845 26.98 -18.80 8.53
CA TYR A 845 28.19 -18.14 9.05
C TYR A 845 29.37 -18.17 8.07
N ASN A 846 29.41 -19.16 7.18
CA ASN A 846 30.34 -19.22 6.05
C ASN A 846 29.87 -18.36 4.85
N GLY A 847 28.72 -17.67 4.97
CA GLY A 847 28.14 -16.81 3.95
C GLY A 847 28.59 -15.35 4.07
N LYS A 848 28.23 -14.53 3.08
CA LYS A 848 28.70 -13.14 2.94
C LYS A 848 27.77 -12.10 3.61
N LEU A 849 26.98 -12.53 4.58
CA LEU A 849 25.99 -11.69 5.29
C LEU A 849 26.68 -10.71 6.25
N LYS A 850 26.40 -9.41 6.15
CA LYS A 850 26.99 -8.38 7.04
C LYS A 850 26.53 -8.59 8.48
N LEU A 851 27.40 -8.29 9.47
CA LEU A 851 27.09 -8.51 10.89
C LEU A 851 25.84 -7.74 11.36
N LEU A 852 25.71 -6.49 10.95
CA LEU A 852 24.57 -5.64 11.33
C LEU A 852 23.25 -6.09 10.67
N GLU A 853 23.34 -6.64 9.46
CA GLU A 853 22.24 -7.30 8.74
C GLU A 853 21.81 -8.59 9.45
N ARG A 854 22.78 -9.41 9.90
CA ARG A 854 22.50 -10.60 10.72
C ARG A 854 21.77 -10.23 12.01
N LEU A 855 22.17 -9.15 12.69
CA LEU A 855 21.47 -8.66 13.89
C LEU A 855 20.03 -8.22 13.58
N ALA A 856 19.80 -7.58 12.43
CA ALA A 856 18.45 -7.26 11.96
C ALA A 856 17.60 -8.52 11.73
N TYR A 857 18.13 -9.52 11.00
CA TYR A 857 17.43 -10.80 10.80
C TYR A 857 17.18 -11.54 12.12
N VAL A 858 18.12 -11.53 13.07
CA VAL A 858 17.87 -12.10 14.41
C VAL A 858 16.72 -11.36 15.09
N ASN A 859 16.70 -10.02 15.10
CA ASN A 859 15.61 -9.22 15.67
C ASN A 859 14.24 -9.59 15.04
N THR A 860 14.18 -9.61 13.71
CA THR A 860 12.98 -9.95 12.92
C THR A 860 12.49 -11.39 13.10
N ILE A 861 13.31 -12.29 13.63
CA ILE A 861 12.94 -13.68 13.91
C ILE A 861 12.64 -13.95 15.39
N VAL A 862 13.31 -13.26 16.33
CA VAL A 862 13.10 -13.47 17.79
C VAL A 862 12.02 -12.59 18.42
N TYR A 863 11.52 -11.54 17.74
CA TYR A 863 10.53 -10.61 18.31
C TYR A 863 9.29 -11.26 18.96
N PRO A 864 8.75 -12.42 18.51
CA PRO A 864 7.58 -13.01 19.16
C PRO A 864 7.87 -13.49 20.58
N ILE A 865 9.12 -13.88 20.90
CA ILE A 865 9.51 -14.35 22.24
C ILE A 865 9.41 -13.22 23.27
N THR A 866 9.59 -11.96 22.87
CA THR A 866 9.41 -10.78 23.73
C THR A 866 7.98 -10.65 24.28
N SER A 867 6.99 -11.40 23.74
CA SER A 867 5.66 -11.56 24.35
C SER A 867 5.68 -12.11 25.77
N ILE A 868 6.59 -13.03 26.11
CA ILE A 868 6.66 -13.68 27.42
C ILE A 868 7.06 -12.67 28.53
N PRO A 869 8.20 -11.96 28.43
CA PRO A 869 8.53 -10.92 29.41
C PRO A 869 7.55 -9.73 29.35
N LEU A 870 6.96 -9.40 28.19
CA LEU A 870 5.92 -8.36 28.11
C LEU A 870 4.65 -8.74 28.89
N LEU A 871 4.18 -9.97 28.77
CA LEU A 871 3.04 -10.48 29.55
C LEU A 871 3.32 -10.38 31.06
N ALA A 872 4.50 -10.84 31.50
CA ALA A 872 4.91 -10.75 32.90
C ALA A 872 4.99 -9.29 33.37
N TYR A 873 5.64 -8.42 32.59
CA TYR A 873 5.85 -7.02 32.93
C TYR A 873 4.55 -6.22 33.01
N CYS A 874 3.58 -6.46 32.10
CA CYS A 874 2.26 -5.83 32.16
C CYS A 874 1.38 -6.31 33.34
N MET A 875 1.72 -7.45 33.96
CA MET A 875 1.05 -7.97 35.17
C MET A 875 1.70 -7.51 36.48
N LEU A 876 2.98 -7.13 36.47
CA LEU A 876 3.71 -6.68 37.66
C LEU A 876 3.06 -5.50 38.42
N PRO A 877 2.51 -4.45 37.77
CA PRO A 877 1.88 -3.34 38.47
C PRO A 877 0.62 -3.76 39.23
N ALA A 878 -0.23 -4.59 38.62
CA ALA A 878 -1.41 -5.17 39.26
C ALA A 878 -1.02 -5.94 40.54
N PHE A 879 -0.01 -6.81 40.47
CA PHE A 879 0.46 -7.55 41.65
C PHE A 879 1.07 -6.64 42.73
N CYS A 880 1.75 -5.55 42.38
CA CYS A 880 2.29 -4.58 43.36
C CYS A 880 1.20 -3.74 44.07
N LEU A 881 0.09 -3.48 43.37
CA LEU A 881 -1.08 -2.83 43.95
C LEU A 881 -1.85 -3.79 44.87
N ILE A 882 -2.12 -5.01 44.41
CA ILE A 882 -2.89 -6.03 45.14
C ILE A 882 -2.15 -6.54 46.39
N THR A 883 -0.85 -6.85 46.29
CA THR A 883 -0.05 -7.37 47.43
C THR A 883 0.51 -6.27 48.33
N ASN A 884 0.30 -5.00 47.97
CA ASN A 884 0.98 -3.82 48.48
C ASN A 884 2.53 -3.86 48.50
N LYS A 885 3.19 -4.86 47.89
CA LYS A 885 4.65 -4.87 47.73
C LYS A 885 5.11 -3.94 46.61
N PHE A 886 6.42 -3.69 46.48
CA PHE A 886 6.99 -2.86 45.43
C PHE A 886 8.29 -3.45 44.87
N ILE A 887 8.61 -3.11 43.62
CA ILE A 887 9.68 -3.71 42.80
C ILE A 887 11.01 -2.98 42.89
N ILE A 888 10.97 -1.74 43.40
CA ILE A 888 12.12 -0.84 43.51
C ILE A 888 12.28 -0.52 45.01
N PRO A 889 13.49 -0.56 45.58
CA PRO A 889 13.72 -0.13 46.96
C PRO A 889 13.51 1.38 47.10
N GLU A 890 13.57 1.91 48.33
CA GLU A 890 13.56 3.36 48.54
C GLU A 890 14.72 4.02 47.79
N ILE A 891 14.39 4.97 46.92
CA ILE A 891 15.31 5.49 45.90
C ILE A 891 16.10 6.66 46.49
N SER A 892 17.42 6.52 46.55
CA SER A 892 18.30 7.63 46.96
C SER A 892 18.32 8.74 45.92
N ASN A 893 18.63 9.98 46.33
CA ASN A 893 18.69 11.14 45.43
C ASN A 893 19.56 10.89 44.18
N ALA A 894 20.67 10.16 44.32
CA ALA A 894 21.55 9.79 43.20
C ALA A 894 20.90 8.76 42.25
N ALA A 895 20.19 7.76 42.79
CA ALA A 895 19.48 6.79 41.98
C ALA A 895 18.28 7.42 41.23
N SER A 896 17.56 8.36 41.86
CA SER A 896 16.45 9.10 41.22
C SER A 896 16.89 9.83 39.95
N TRP A 897 18.10 10.42 39.95
CA TRP A 897 18.68 11.01 38.74
C TRP A 897 18.89 10.00 37.61
N CYS A 898 19.28 8.75 37.91
CA CYS A 898 19.42 7.71 36.89
C CYS A 898 18.08 7.35 36.22
N PHE A 899 16.98 7.27 36.98
CA PHE A 899 15.64 7.08 36.42
C PHE A 899 15.22 8.26 35.53
N ILE A 900 15.41 9.49 36.00
CA ILE A 900 15.06 10.71 35.25
C ILE A 900 15.87 10.80 33.94
N LEU A 901 17.18 10.55 34.00
CA LEU A 901 18.06 10.53 32.83
C LEU A 901 17.66 9.44 31.83
N LEU A 902 17.23 8.26 32.31
CA LEU A 902 16.72 7.20 31.44
C LEU A 902 15.47 7.66 30.68
N PHE A 903 14.44 8.17 31.37
CA PHE A 903 13.22 8.68 30.72
C PHE A 903 13.51 9.82 29.73
N MET A 904 14.35 10.79 30.10
CA MET A 904 14.74 11.89 29.21
C MET A 904 15.53 11.38 27.99
N SER A 905 16.37 10.37 28.15
CA SER A 905 17.11 9.75 27.03
C SER A 905 16.19 8.99 26.08
N ILE A 906 15.15 8.32 26.59
CA ILE A 906 14.13 7.64 25.77
C ILE A 906 13.38 8.67 24.93
N TYR A 907 12.79 9.70 25.57
CA TYR A 907 12.06 10.76 24.90
C TYR A 907 12.92 11.50 23.85
N GLY A 908 14.17 11.84 24.22
CA GLY A 908 15.12 12.47 23.31
C GLY A 908 15.52 11.59 22.12
N THR A 909 15.59 10.26 22.29
CA THR A 909 15.83 9.31 21.18
C THR A 909 14.66 9.36 20.21
N SER A 910 13.43 9.12 20.70
CA SER A 910 12.22 9.04 19.87
C SER A 910 11.95 10.35 19.12
N LEU A 911 12.11 11.50 19.77
CA LEU A 911 11.92 12.80 19.12
C LEU A 911 12.93 13.04 17.97
N LEU A 912 14.17 12.57 18.11
CA LEU A 912 15.18 12.64 17.05
C LEU A 912 14.91 11.62 15.93
N GLU A 913 14.38 10.45 16.26
CA GLU A 913 13.99 9.39 15.31
C GLU A 913 12.85 9.84 14.39
N LEU A 914 11.79 10.42 14.97
CA LEU A 914 10.68 11.01 14.23
C LEU A 914 11.15 12.21 13.37
N LYS A 915 12.09 13.02 13.89
CA LYS A 915 12.61 14.20 13.18
C LYS A 915 13.47 13.86 11.96
N TRP A 916 14.10 12.68 11.87
CA TRP A 916 14.79 12.26 10.64
C TRP A 916 13.90 11.48 9.68
N SER A 917 12.99 10.66 10.20
CA SER A 917 12.10 9.82 9.38
C SER A 917 10.90 10.56 8.77
N GLY A 918 10.42 11.62 9.44
CA GLY A 918 9.20 12.35 9.04
C GLY A 918 7.90 11.72 9.53
N VAL A 919 7.96 10.69 10.38
CA VAL A 919 6.81 9.99 10.95
C VAL A 919 6.11 10.84 12.02
N GLY A 920 4.78 10.83 12.04
CA GLY A 920 3.98 11.52 13.05
C GLY A 920 4.07 10.86 14.43
N LEU A 921 4.10 11.67 15.49
CA LEU A 921 4.13 11.17 16.88
C LEU A 921 2.90 10.31 17.22
N ASP A 922 1.75 10.68 16.68
CA ASP A 922 0.50 9.93 16.79
C ASP A 922 0.59 8.53 16.17
N ASP A 923 1.13 8.41 14.96
CA ASP A 923 1.29 7.12 14.27
C ASP A 923 2.32 6.24 14.96
N TRP A 924 3.40 6.83 15.48
CA TRP A 924 4.40 6.15 16.32
C TRP A 924 3.77 5.62 17.60
N TRP A 925 3.00 6.44 18.32
CA TRP A 925 2.31 5.99 19.53
C TRP A 925 1.28 4.89 19.24
N ARG A 926 0.49 5.00 18.16
CA ARG A 926 -0.43 3.93 17.70
C ARG A 926 0.32 2.63 17.41
N ASN A 927 1.51 2.70 16.82
CA ASN A 927 2.39 1.55 16.59
C ASN A 927 2.83 0.88 17.91
N GLU A 928 3.29 1.66 18.90
CA GLU A 928 3.68 1.13 20.21
C GLU A 928 2.48 0.51 20.97
N GLN A 929 1.31 1.15 20.92
CA GLN A 929 0.07 0.57 21.47
C GLN A 929 -0.28 -0.76 20.79
N PHE A 930 -0.21 -0.82 19.46
CA PHE A 930 -0.48 -2.05 18.71
C PHE A 930 0.57 -3.14 18.95
N TRP A 931 1.85 -2.78 19.13
CA TRP A 931 2.91 -3.70 19.54
C TRP A 931 2.61 -4.34 20.92
N VAL A 932 2.14 -3.55 21.91
CA VAL A 932 1.73 -4.11 23.20
C VAL A 932 0.52 -5.03 23.06
N ILE A 933 -0.47 -4.66 22.25
CA ILE A 933 -1.68 -5.48 22.01
C ILE A 933 -1.32 -6.80 21.31
N GLY A 934 -0.55 -6.76 20.22
CA GLY A 934 -0.10 -7.95 19.49
C GLY A 934 0.85 -8.82 20.31
N GLY A 935 1.76 -8.20 21.07
CA GLY A 935 2.66 -8.85 22.01
C GLY A 935 1.94 -9.61 23.13
N THR A 936 0.90 -9.02 23.71
CA THR A 936 0.09 -9.67 24.76
C THR A 936 -0.96 -10.64 24.21
N SER A 937 -1.17 -10.73 22.90
CA SER A 937 -2.12 -11.65 22.26
C SER A 937 -1.46 -12.57 21.22
N ALA A 938 -1.44 -12.16 19.95
CA ALA A 938 -1.04 -12.97 18.82
C ALA A 938 0.39 -13.55 18.95
N HIS A 939 1.35 -12.76 19.42
CA HIS A 939 2.74 -13.23 19.58
C HIS A 939 2.85 -14.32 20.66
N LEU A 940 2.12 -14.18 21.77
CA LEU A 940 2.10 -15.15 22.86
C LEU A 940 1.53 -16.51 22.39
N PHE A 941 0.39 -16.48 21.69
CA PHE A 941 -0.21 -17.69 21.12
C PHE A 941 0.70 -18.32 20.05
N ALA A 942 1.34 -17.52 19.20
CA ALA A 942 2.27 -18.01 18.18
C ALA A 942 3.48 -18.74 18.78
N VAL A 943 4.06 -18.24 19.88
CA VAL A 943 5.20 -18.91 20.55
C VAL A 943 4.79 -20.28 21.08
N PHE A 944 3.64 -20.39 21.77
CA PHE A 944 3.15 -21.69 22.26
C PHE A 944 2.77 -22.64 21.11
N GLN A 945 2.12 -22.15 20.05
CA GLN A 945 1.75 -22.95 18.88
C GLN A 945 2.99 -23.45 18.10
N GLY A 946 3.99 -22.60 17.88
CA GLY A 946 5.24 -22.98 17.20
C GLY A 946 6.05 -24.01 18.00
N LEU A 947 6.16 -23.83 19.32
CA LEU A 947 6.78 -24.83 20.20
C LEU A 947 6.04 -26.17 20.16
N LEU A 948 4.70 -26.17 20.26
CA LEU A 948 3.90 -27.39 20.16
C LEU A 948 4.03 -28.07 18.80
N LYS A 949 4.05 -27.31 17.69
CA LYS A 949 4.24 -27.84 16.34
C LYS A 949 5.60 -28.52 16.18
N VAL A 950 6.69 -27.91 16.65
CA VAL A 950 8.04 -28.48 16.54
C VAL A 950 8.27 -29.66 17.50
N LEU A 951 7.68 -29.64 18.69
CA LEU A 951 7.87 -30.70 19.70
C LEU A 951 6.92 -31.90 19.52
N ALA A 952 5.72 -31.71 18.96
CA ALA A 952 4.69 -32.75 18.83
C ALA A 952 4.26 -33.04 17.38
N GLY A 953 4.81 -32.36 16.38
CA GLY A 953 4.51 -32.59 14.95
C GLY A 953 3.08 -32.21 14.53
N ILE A 954 2.35 -31.45 15.35
CA ILE A 954 0.94 -31.11 15.10
C ILE A 954 0.85 -29.98 14.06
N ASP A 955 0.40 -30.32 12.85
CA ASP A 955 0.21 -29.33 11.79
C ASP A 955 -0.95 -28.37 12.10
N THR A 956 -0.63 -27.10 12.26
CA THR A 956 -1.59 -26.01 12.49
C THR A 956 -2.29 -25.65 11.18
N ASN A 957 -3.52 -26.15 10.99
CA ASN A 957 -4.38 -25.74 9.88
C ASN A 957 -4.61 -24.22 9.92
N PHE A 958 -4.41 -23.55 8.78
CA PHE A 958 -4.45 -22.10 8.66
C PHE A 958 -5.65 -21.64 7.80
N THR A 959 -6.39 -20.67 8.31
CA THR A 959 -7.52 -20.01 7.63
C THR A 959 -7.11 -18.66 7.03
N VAL A 960 -7.15 -18.54 5.70
CA VAL A 960 -6.94 -17.26 4.99
C VAL A 960 -7.91 -16.20 5.54
N THR A 961 -7.37 -15.05 5.95
CA THR A 961 -8.13 -13.89 6.44
C THR A 961 -8.85 -13.22 5.27
N SER A 962 -10.18 -13.14 5.31
CA SER A 962 -10.98 -12.48 4.27
C SER A 962 -10.60 -11.01 4.13
N LYS A 963 -10.32 -10.58 2.90
CA LYS A 963 -10.14 -9.16 2.54
C LYS A 963 -11.45 -8.65 1.94
N ALA A 964 -12.42 -8.38 2.81
CA ALA A 964 -13.64 -7.69 2.41
C ALA A 964 -13.28 -6.27 1.92
N THR A 965 -14.00 -5.83 0.88
CA THR A 965 -14.08 -4.43 0.47
C THR A 965 -15.41 -3.89 0.97
N ASP A 966 -15.42 -2.77 1.70
CA ASP A 966 -16.66 -2.07 2.06
C ASP A 966 -17.35 -1.59 0.76
N GLU A 967 -18.39 -2.31 0.30
CA GLU A 967 -19.14 -1.92 -0.92
C GLU A 967 -20.01 -0.68 -0.70
N ASP A 968 -20.51 -0.49 0.53
CA ASP A 968 -21.41 0.62 0.90
C ASP A 968 -20.68 1.90 1.37
N GLY A 969 -19.35 1.84 1.56
CA GLY A 969 -18.52 2.97 2.03
C GLY A 969 -18.76 3.43 3.48
N ASP A 970 -19.82 2.94 4.12
CA ASP A 970 -20.10 3.14 5.54
C ASP A 970 -19.13 2.30 6.39
N PHE A 971 -18.31 2.95 7.23
CA PHE A 971 -17.26 2.31 8.04
C PHE A 971 -17.77 1.34 9.13
N ALA A 972 -18.99 0.81 9.03
CA ALA A 972 -19.64 -0.04 10.02
C ALA A 972 -18.84 -1.31 10.34
N GLU A 973 -18.23 -1.95 9.33
CA GLU A 973 -17.40 -3.17 9.48
C GLU A 973 -16.19 -2.97 10.42
N LEU A 974 -15.58 -1.77 10.46
CA LEU A 974 -14.47 -1.44 11.40
C LEU A 974 -14.86 -1.54 12.88
N TYR A 975 -16.16 -1.52 13.19
CA TYR A 975 -16.71 -1.62 14.54
C TYR A 975 -17.26 -3.02 14.86
N ILE A 976 -17.23 -3.98 13.92
CA ILE A 976 -17.67 -5.36 14.16
C ILE A 976 -16.59 -6.14 14.94
N PHE A 977 -16.74 -6.12 16.27
CA PHE A 977 -15.86 -6.84 17.19
C PHE A 977 -16.14 -8.36 17.17
N LYS A 978 -15.44 -9.11 16.31
CA LYS A 978 -15.48 -10.58 16.26
C LYS A 978 -14.67 -11.16 17.44
N TRP A 979 -15.32 -11.66 18.50
CA TRP A 979 -14.61 -12.24 19.66
C TRP A 979 -13.76 -13.46 19.26
N THR A 980 -12.51 -13.53 19.74
CA THR A 980 -11.60 -14.67 19.53
C THR A 980 -10.78 -14.97 20.80
N SER A 981 -10.28 -16.20 20.92
CA SER A 981 -9.46 -16.63 22.07
C SER A 981 -8.16 -15.83 22.24
N LEU A 982 -7.67 -15.19 21.17
CA LEU A 982 -6.50 -14.29 21.20
C LEU A 982 -6.71 -13.10 22.16
N LEU A 983 -7.96 -12.73 22.45
CA LEU A 983 -8.33 -11.56 23.26
C LEU A 983 -8.40 -11.86 24.77
N ILE A 984 -8.26 -13.13 25.17
CA ILE A 984 -8.35 -13.56 26.58
C ILE A 984 -7.20 -12.99 27.44
N PRO A 985 -5.92 -13.03 27.02
CA PRO A 985 -4.85 -12.44 27.83
C PRO A 985 -4.94 -10.90 27.94
N PRO A 986 -5.12 -10.11 26.85
CA PRO A 986 -5.28 -8.66 26.96
C PRO A 986 -6.44 -8.21 27.86
N THR A 987 -7.61 -8.88 27.78
CA THR A 987 -8.73 -8.58 28.69
C THR A 987 -8.39 -8.90 30.14
N THR A 988 -7.73 -10.04 30.39
CA THR A 988 -7.29 -10.44 31.74
C THR A 988 -6.28 -9.44 32.34
N ILE A 989 -5.26 -9.03 31.58
CA ILE A 989 -4.25 -8.04 32.00
C ILE A 989 -4.92 -6.70 32.36
N LEU A 990 -5.84 -6.25 31.50
CA LEU A 990 -6.55 -4.99 31.67
C LEU A 990 -7.44 -5.00 32.91
N LEU A 991 -8.25 -6.05 33.09
CA LEU A 991 -9.11 -6.22 34.26
C LEU A 991 -8.29 -6.29 35.56
N MET A 992 -7.19 -7.05 35.56
CA MET A 992 -6.30 -7.17 36.73
C MET A 992 -5.63 -5.84 37.11
N ASN A 993 -5.21 -5.02 36.12
CA ASN A 993 -4.68 -3.69 36.41
C ASN A 993 -5.76 -2.71 36.90
N LEU A 994 -6.98 -2.74 36.34
CA LEU A 994 -8.10 -1.90 36.80
C LEU A 994 -8.53 -2.26 38.23
N VAL A 995 -8.67 -3.54 38.55
CA VAL A 995 -8.96 -4.02 39.92
C VAL A 995 -7.82 -3.65 40.87
N GLY A 996 -6.57 -3.81 40.44
CA GLY A 996 -5.39 -3.38 41.20
C GLY A 996 -5.42 -1.90 41.54
N ILE A 997 -5.74 -1.02 40.58
CA ILE A 997 -5.87 0.43 40.80
C ILE A 997 -6.93 0.74 41.86
N VAL A 998 -8.13 0.15 41.76
CA VAL A 998 -9.21 0.38 42.74
C VAL A 998 -8.81 -0.09 44.15
N LEU A 999 -8.22 -1.28 44.27
CA LEU A 999 -7.77 -1.82 45.56
C LEU A 999 -6.63 -0.99 46.17
N GLY A 1000 -5.64 -0.60 45.37
CA GLY A 1000 -4.50 0.21 45.83
C GLY A 1000 -4.92 1.61 46.31
N VAL A 1001 -5.82 2.28 45.58
CA VAL A 1001 -6.39 3.57 46.01
C VAL A 1001 -7.22 3.39 47.28
N SER A 1002 -8.09 2.39 47.35
CA SER A 1002 -8.91 2.14 48.54
C SER A 1002 -8.08 1.81 49.79
N TYR A 1003 -6.96 1.09 49.62
CA TYR A 1003 -6.02 0.81 50.70
C TYR A 1003 -5.31 2.08 51.20
N ALA A 1004 -4.85 2.94 50.30
CA ALA A 1004 -4.14 4.17 50.66
C ALA A 1004 -5.05 5.24 51.31
N VAL A 1005 -6.32 5.31 50.89
CA VAL A 1005 -7.35 6.12 51.56
C VAL A 1005 -7.56 5.66 53.00
N ASN A 1006 -7.53 4.36 53.27
CA ASN A 1006 -7.66 3.81 54.63
C ASN A 1006 -6.37 3.90 55.46
N SER A 1007 -5.20 3.88 54.81
CA SER A 1007 -3.87 3.84 55.47
C SER A 1007 -3.25 5.22 55.71
N GLY A 1008 -3.89 6.30 55.27
CA GLY A 1008 -3.45 7.67 55.50
C GLY A 1008 -2.29 8.15 54.61
N TYR A 1009 -1.94 9.43 54.76
CA TYR A 1009 -1.10 10.17 53.81
C TYR A 1009 0.30 9.58 53.54
N GLN A 1010 0.91 8.88 54.50
CA GLN A 1010 2.25 8.28 54.29
C GLN A 1010 2.27 7.20 53.19
N SER A 1011 1.13 6.57 52.89
CA SER A 1011 1.03 5.53 51.84
C SER A 1011 1.06 6.07 50.39
N TRP A 1012 0.88 7.39 50.20
CA TRP A 1012 0.62 7.97 48.87
C TRP A 1012 1.86 8.07 47.97
N GLY A 1013 3.05 8.23 48.54
CA GLY A 1013 4.32 8.25 47.78
C GLY A 1013 4.57 6.92 47.05
N PRO A 1014 4.65 5.79 47.78
CA PRO A 1014 4.77 4.46 47.17
C PRO A 1014 3.59 4.08 46.26
N LEU A 1015 2.37 4.56 46.56
CA LEU A 1015 1.21 4.35 45.68
C LEU A 1015 1.42 5.01 44.30
N MET A 1016 1.91 6.25 44.26
CA MET A 1016 2.05 7.01 43.01
C MET A 1016 2.89 6.26 41.95
N GLY A 1017 4.03 5.69 42.36
CA GLY A 1017 4.87 4.87 41.47
C GLY A 1017 4.16 3.63 40.92
N LYS A 1018 3.39 2.94 41.77
CA LYS A 1018 2.59 1.77 41.36
C LYS A 1018 1.47 2.14 40.38
N LEU A 1019 0.77 3.25 40.66
CA LEU A 1019 -0.31 3.75 39.80
C LEU A 1019 0.23 4.20 38.44
N LEU A 1020 1.37 4.88 38.37
CA LEU A 1020 1.99 5.28 37.10
C LEU A 1020 2.26 4.08 36.19
N PHE A 1021 2.80 2.98 36.74
CA PHE A 1021 3.03 1.77 35.94
C PHE A 1021 1.72 1.08 35.51
N ALA A 1022 0.71 1.01 36.38
CA ALA A 1022 -0.59 0.43 36.02
C ALA A 1022 -1.33 1.28 34.96
N LEU A 1023 -1.29 2.61 35.09
CA LEU A 1023 -1.84 3.55 34.11
C LEU A 1023 -1.10 3.48 32.76
N TRP A 1024 0.22 3.24 32.76
CA TRP A 1024 0.98 2.98 31.53
C TRP A 1024 0.45 1.73 30.79
N VAL A 1025 0.18 0.63 31.49
CA VAL A 1025 -0.42 -0.59 30.88
C VAL A 1025 -1.83 -0.29 30.34
N VAL A 1026 -2.67 0.37 31.14
CA VAL A 1026 -4.04 0.75 30.73
C VAL A 1026 -4.04 1.70 29.53
N ALA A 1027 -3.09 2.62 29.44
CA ALA A 1027 -2.95 3.54 28.31
C ALA A 1027 -2.51 2.84 27.01
N HIS A 1028 -1.68 1.78 27.09
CA HIS A 1028 -1.32 0.99 25.91
C HIS A 1028 -2.46 0.09 25.44
N LEU A 1029 -3.23 -0.47 26.38
CA LEU A 1029 -4.42 -1.28 26.08
C LEU A 1029 -5.70 -0.44 25.86
N TYR A 1030 -5.63 0.90 25.91
CA TYR A 1030 -6.79 1.77 25.76
C TYR A 1030 -7.49 1.67 24.39
N PRO A 1031 -6.80 1.57 23.24
CA PRO A 1031 -7.46 1.36 21.94
C PRO A 1031 -8.23 0.02 21.90
N PHE A 1032 -7.66 -1.02 22.54
CA PHE A 1032 -8.32 -2.32 22.68
C PHE A 1032 -9.56 -2.25 23.58
N LEU A 1033 -9.48 -1.56 24.72
CA LEU A 1033 -10.64 -1.28 25.58
C LEU A 1033 -11.74 -0.53 24.82
N LYS A 1034 -11.37 0.54 24.08
CA LYS A 1034 -12.32 1.29 23.24
C LYS A 1034 -12.95 0.41 22.14
N GLY A 1035 -12.21 -0.56 21.60
CA GLY A 1035 -12.73 -1.56 20.66
C GLY A 1035 -13.72 -2.54 21.30
N LEU A 1036 -13.39 -3.10 22.47
CA LEU A 1036 -14.25 -4.02 23.22
C LEU A 1036 -15.58 -3.37 23.65
N LEU A 1037 -15.54 -2.07 23.96
CA LEU A 1037 -16.71 -1.27 24.32
C LEU A 1037 -17.47 -0.71 23.10
N GLY A 1038 -16.95 -0.91 21.88
CA GLY A 1038 -17.36 -0.20 20.67
C GLY A 1038 -18.62 -0.69 19.97
N ARG A 1039 -19.53 -1.41 20.65
CA ARG A 1039 -20.76 -1.90 20.03
C ARG A 1039 -21.77 -0.76 19.85
N GLN A 1040 -22.49 -0.75 18.72
CA GLN A 1040 -23.33 0.36 18.29
C GLN A 1040 -24.49 0.67 19.25
N ASN A 1041 -24.91 1.94 19.22
CA ASN A 1041 -26.09 2.53 19.86
C ASN A 1041 -26.19 2.52 21.41
N ARG A 1042 -26.21 3.74 21.97
CA ARG A 1042 -26.84 4.12 23.25
C ARG A 1042 -26.33 3.49 24.56
N THR A 1043 -25.18 2.83 24.61
CA THR A 1043 -24.38 2.78 25.86
C THR A 1043 -23.41 3.98 25.90
N PRO A 1044 -23.78 5.14 26.47
CA PRO A 1044 -22.84 6.25 26.59
C PRO A 1044 -21.70 5.86 27.52
N THR A 1045 -20.49 6.37 27.26
CA THR A 1045 -19.29 6.18 28.11
C THR A 1045 -19.58 6.49 29.59
N ILE A 1046 -20.53 7.40 29.83
CA ILE A 1046 -21.18 7.73 31.10
C ILE A 1046 -21.56 6.48 31.92
N VAL A 1047 -22.17 5.43 31.34
CA VAL A 1047 -22.58 4.21 32.08
C VAL A 1047 -21.36 3.45 32.62
N ILE A 1048 -20.25 3.46 31.88
CA ILE A 1048 -19.00 2.78 32.27
C ILE A 1048 -18.25 3.61 33.31
N VAL A 1049 -18.27 4.94 33.17
CA VAL A 1049 -17.78 5.85 34.22
C VAL A 1049 -18.59 5.66 35.51
N TRP A 1050 -19.93 5.57 35.43
CA TRP A 1050 -20.77 5.26 36.59
C TRP A 1050 -20.54 3.87 37.17
N SER A 1051 -20.33 2.82 36.36
CA SER A 1051 -20.06 1.48 36.90
C SER A 1051 -18.69 1.40 37.59
N VAL A 1052 -17.67 2.10 37.07
CA VAL A 1052 -16.36 2.26 37.73
C VAL A 1052 -16.47 3.10 39.01
N LEU A 1053 -17.26 4.18 39.02
CA LEU A 1053 -17.53 4.98 40.22
C LEU A 1053 -18.31 4.17 41.28
N LEU A 1054 -19.35 3.44 40.90
CA LEU A 1054 -20.10 2.58 41.80
C LEU A 1054 -19.25 1.43 42.34
N ALA A 1055 -18.39 0.83 41.52
CA ALA A 1055 -17.46 -0.20 41.96
C ALA A 1055 -16.39 0.33 42.92
N SER A 1056 -15.89 1.56 42.71
CA SER A 1056 -14.94 2.18 43.65
C SER A 1056 -15.61 2.60 44.96
N ILE A 1057 -16.83 3.13 44.92
CA ILE A 1057 -17.67 3.42 46.10
C ILE A 1057 -17.96 2.12 46.87
N PHE A 1058 -18.36 1.05 46.19
CA PHE A 1058 -18.61 -0.26 46.82
C PHE A 1058 -17.33 -0.85 47.44
N SER A 1059 -16.18 -0.70 46.78
CA SER A 1059 -14.88 -1.14 47.31
C SER A 1059 -14.47 -0.34 48.55
N LEU A 1060 -14.65 0.98 48.55
CA LEU A 1060 -14.40 1.86 49.70
C LEU A 1060 -15.34 1.53 50.87
N LEU A 1061 -16.63 1.29 50.61
CA LEU A 1061 -17.59 0.85 51.61
C LEU A 1061 -17.20 -0.52 52.18
N TRP A 1062 -16.84 -1.49 51.33
CA TRP A 1062 -16.40 -2.82 51.75
C TRP A 1062 -15.15 -2.75 52.64
N VAL A 1063 -14.12 -2.01 52.25
CA VAL A 1063 -12.89 -1.83 53.05
C VAL A 1063 -13.16 -1.13 54.39
N ARG A 1064 -14.19 -0.27 54.47
CA ARG A 1064 -14.58 0.44 55.69
C ARG A 1064 -15.52 -0.36 56.61
N ILE A 1065 -16.28 -1.31 56.07
CA ILE A 1065 -17.27 -2.13 56.79
C ILE A 1065 -16.69 -3.49 57.20
N ASN A 1066 -15.76 -4.05 56.43
CA ASN A 1066 -15.22 -5.39 56.64
C ASN A 1066 -14.40 -5.49 57.95
N PRO A 1067 -14.86 -6.26 58.95
CA PRO A 1067 -14.23 -6.33 60.27
C PRO A 1067 -12.90 -7.11 60.28
N PHE A 1068 -12.53 -7.75 59.18
CA PHE A 1068 -11.29 -8.53 59.04
C PHE A 1068 -10.10 -7.72 58.51
N VAL A 1069 -10.29 -6.45 58.14
CA VAL A 1069 -9.18 -5.54 57.85
C VAL A 1069 -8.68 -4.95 59.17
N PRO A 1070 -7.40 -5.14 59.56
CA PRO A 1070 -6.91 -4.65 60.85
C PRO A 1070 -6.90 -3.13 60.87
N THR A 1071 -7.78 -2.55 61.69
CA THR A 1071 -7.78 -1.10 61.96
C THR A 1071 -6.54 -0.74 62.75
N ILE A 1072 -5.59 -0.07 62.10
CA ILE A 1072 -4.41 0.51 62.77
C ILE A 1072 -4.91 1.59 63.71
N LYS A 1073 -5.06 1.26 64.99
CA LYS A 1073 -5.31 2.26 66.04
C LYS A 1073 -4.12 3.23 66.05
N PRO A 1074 -4.32 4.55 65.97
CA PRO A 1074 -3.24 5.50 66.17
C PRO A 1074 -2.67 5.26 67.57
N GLY A 1075 -1.36 5.04 67.65
CA GLY A 1075 -0.69 4.86 68.94
C GLY A 1075 -0.72 6.17 69.73
N ASN A 1076 -1.21 6.14 70.96
CA ASN A 1076 -1.09 7.25 71.90
C ASN A 1076 0.38 7.41 72.30
N GLY A 1077 1.14 8.16 71.50
CA GLY A 1077 2.45 8.65 71.89
C GLY A 1077 2.31 9.68 73.02
N GLN A 1078 2.63 9.28 74.25
CA GLN A 1078 2.93 10.23 75.32
C GLN A 1078 4.41 10.60 75.22
N PHE A 1079 4.66 11.84 74.79
CA PHE A 1079 5.94 12.58 74.80
C PHE A 1079 7.15 11.88 74.15
#